data_AF-A0A552IVE3-F1
#
_entry.id   AF-A0A552IVE3-F1
#
_cell.length_a   1.000
_cell.length_b   1.000
_cell.length_c   1.000
_cell.angle_alpha   90.00
_cell.angle_beta   90.00
_cell.angle_gamma   90.00
#
_symmetry.space_group_name_H-M   'P 1'
#
loop_
_entity.id
_entity.type
_entity.pdbx_description
1 polymer ?
#
loop_
_entity_poly.entity_id
_entity_poly.type
_entity_poly.pdbx_seq_one_letter_code
_entity_poly.pdbx_strand_id
1 'polypeptide(L)'
;MPDLADIPGLSALRSHTKGDPRIKIAVLDGPIDLERACFQGANITRINPYWAEEFPIDPQHLQSFLEIEASGKSDEEKEEMFKEAIPDENIRHSLHLRFHANHIISTICGQPDSPVEGIAPNATVINIPIAYGNNDFINPLNLSRAISTAIEQGANIIHCAACHPTQSGLAHEFIDKAIRQAQDNNILVIAPGGNDKGECWCVPAVLENVLTVGAMKDTGEPFKFSNFGGKYATQGILAPGENILGAQPGTDDPIRKKGTSCAAPIVTGTAALLMSLQLEQGLSPDAEAVRAALTNSAIPCDPNQVEEPERCLLGKINISGAYELLTGETLKPVEADNNLAANIRESVVTPVTATTSVIPSRSTEIANQGITATISTAATRQPAIAPSNASENISSTGLIKNHQAHNNIVLNNVVPSQRSNLVYVLGTLGYDFGTEARRDTFKQLMPTITIDNIELPSNPYDARQMVDYLETNLSETKSLIWTVNLELTPIYAIKPVGAFAAEIYQVMQYMLAGQILPEADEDYVERVSIPGILTDETVKLFSGQIIPVLKVNSPRGMYGWKVNTLIESAIETVSAEHEIADEARMRRSLTSFLNRIYYDLRNVGQIARDRALNFAATNAFQAVQTFSQAVAMGMELHSIEVEKSPFCRYGSECWDVKLKFFDPENGLRAKRVFRFTIDVSDRTPVTLGEVRSWAVSK
;
A
#
# COMPACT_ATOMS: atom_id res chain seq x y z
N MET A 1 -18.80 11.71 16.77
CA MET A 1 -18.79 12.45 15.52
C MET A 1 -18.27 13.82 15.91
N PRO A 2 -17.32 14.43 15.19
CA PRO A 2 -17.51 15.86 14.93
C PRO A 2 -18.95 15.96 14.44
N ASP A 3 -19.76 16.81 15.07
CA ASP A 3 -21.22 16.81 14.91
C ASP A 3 -21.57 16.70 13.42
N LEU A 4 -22.68 16.07 13.04
CA LEU A 4 -23.05 16.02 11.62
C LEU A 4 -23.16 17.43 11.01
N ALA A 5 -23.40 18.44 11.86
CA ALA A 5 -23.30 19.86 11.54
C ALA A 5 -21.87 20.39 11.28
N ASP A 6 -20.84 19.81 11.88
CA ASP A 6 -19.43 20.21 11.74
C ASP A 6 -18.82 19.76 10.39
N ILE A 7 -19.40 18.74 9.74
CA ILE A 7 -18.93 18.25 8.43
C ILE A 7 -19.39 19.22 7.32
N PRO A 8 -18.48 19.96 6.65
CA PRO A 8 -18.88 21.04 5.76
C PRO A 8 -19.76 20.57 4.58
N GLY A 9 -20.93 21.19 4.44
CA GLY A 9 -21.92 20.87 3.42
C GLY A 9 -22.86 19.72 3.77
N LEU A 10 -22.61 18.94 4.83
CA LEU A 10 -23.44 17.77 5.14
C LEU A 10 -24.87 18.14 5.53
N SER A 11 -25.08 19.10 6.45
CA SER A 11 -26.43 19.54 6.82
C SER A 11 -27.23 20.12 5.64
N ALA A 12 -26.54 20.77 4.69
CA ALA A 12 -27.16 21.25 3.46
C ALA A 12 -27.59 20.08 2.57
N LEU A 13 -26.71 19.11 2.32
CA LEU A 13 -27.05 17.89 1.58
C LEU A 13 -28.23 17.14 2.24
N ARG A 14 -28.22 17.02 3.57
CA ARG A 14 -29.29 16.39 4.36
C ARG A 14 -30.62 17.17 4.38
N SER A 15 -30.63 18.44 4.00
CA SER A 15 -31.87 19.20 3.78
C SER A 15 -32.55 18.90 2.45
N HIS A 16 -31.80 18.36 1.47
CA HIS A 16 -32.37 17.84 0.23
C HIS A 16 -32.85 16.39 0.42
N THR A 17 -31.99 15.51 0.93
CA THR A 17 -32.33 14.09 1.14
C THR A 17 -31.67 13.49 2.38
N LYS A 18 -32.37 12.59 3.07
CA LYS A 18 -31.81 11.74 4.15
C LYS A 18 -31.48 10.31 3.67
N GLY A 19 -31.53 10.08 2.36
CA GLY A 19 -31.38 8.79 1.71
C GLY A 19 -32.71 8.30 1.11
N ASP A 20 -32.60 7.44 0.10
CA ASP A 20 -33.72 6.76 -0.55
C ASP A 20 -33.59 5.23 -0.33
N PRO A 21 -34.66 4.51 0.06
CA PRO A 21 -34.60 3.07 0.32
C PRO A 21 -34.31 2.22 -0.93
N ARG A 22 -34.35 2.80 -2.13
CA ARG A 22 -33.89 2.16 -3.37
C ARG A 22 -32.36 2.11 -3.46
N ILE A 23 -31.63 2.96 -2.74
CA ILE A 23 -30.17 2.89 -2.61
C ILE A 23 -29.81 1.83 -1.58
N LYS A 24 -29.10 0.79 -2.04
CA LYS A 24 -28.63 -0.33 -1.23
C LYS A 24 -27.13 -0.23 -0.96
N ILE A 25 -26.76 -0.27 0.31
CA ILE A 25 -25.37 -0.27 0.79
C ILE A 25 -25.08 -1.66 1.38
N ALA A 26 -24.24 -2.44 0.74
CA ALA A 26 -23.70 -3.67 1.33
C ALA A 26 -22.51 -3.32 2.22
N VAL A 27 -22.53 -3.76 3.48
CA VAL A 27 -21.45 -3.55 4.44
C VAL A 27 -20.81 -4.89 4.76
N LEU A 28 -19.59 -5.07 4.24
CA LEU A 28 -18.76 -6.25 4.42
C LEU A 28 -17.87 -6.04 5.65
N ASP A 29 -18.28 -6.62 6.77
CA ASP A 29 -17.67 -6.40 8.09
C ASP A 29 -17.93 -7.62 9.00
N GLY A 30 -17.93 -7.46 10.33
CA GLY A 30 -18.51 -8.40 11.28
C GLY A 30 -20.04 -8.40 11.30
N PRO A 31 -20.66 -9.21 12.19
CA PRO A 31 -22.11 -9.22 12.38
C PRO A 31 -22.60 -8.04 13.23
N ILE A 32 -23.61 -7.36 12.71
CA ILE A 32 -24.35 -6.31 13.43
C ILE A 32 -25.22 -6.87 14.58
N ASP A 33 -25.40 -6.07 15.63
CA ASP A 33 -26.42 -6.26 16.66
C ASP A 33 -27.63 -5.38 16.33
N LEU A 34 -28.69 -5.98 15.79
CA LEU A 34 -29.90 -5.25 15.34
C LEU A 34 -30.79 -4.77 16.48
N GLU A 35 -30.51 -5.12 17.74
CA GLU A 35 -31.37 -4.75 18.87
C GLU A 35 -31.14 -3.29 19.31
N ARG A 36 -29.98 -2.69 18.97
CA ARG A 36 -29.62 -1.34 19.40
C ARG A 36 -30.66 -0.28 19.00
N ALA A 37 -30.92 0.67 19.89
CA ALA A 37 -31.89 1.74 19.69
C ALA A 37 -31.66 2.54 18.40
N CYS A 38 -30.40 2.75 17.98
CA CYS A 38 -30.07 3.47 16.76
C CYS A 38 -30.46 2.76 15.45
N PHE A 39 -30.77 1.46 15.48
CA PHE A 39 -31.23 0.70 14.32
C PHE A 39 -32.75 0.53 14.25
N GLN A 40 -33.48 0.98 15.28
CA GLN A 40 -34.94 0.84 15.35
C GLN A 40 -35.63 1.72 14.30
N GLY A 41 -36.17 1.08 13.26
CA GLY A 41 -36.76 1.75 12.09
C GLY A 41 -35.84 1.87 10.88
N ALA A 42 -34.54 1.54 11.02
CA ALA A 42 -33.62 1.48 9.89
C ALA A 42 -33.93 0.27 8.99
N ASN A 43 -33.81 0.43 7.67
CA ASN A 43 -34.01 -0.67 6.73
C ASN A 43 -32.74 -1.53 6.58
N ILE A 44 -32.45 -2.33 7.60
CA ILE A 44 -31.26 -3.18 7.68
C ILE A 44 -31.63 -4.65 7.54
N THR A 45 -30.93 -5.38 6.68
CA THR A 45 -30.97 -6.85 6.62
C THR A 45 -29.57 -7.42 6.85
N ARG A 46 -29.46 -8.46 7.67
CA ARG A 46 -28.22 -9.24 7.82
C ARG A 46 -28.33 -10.52 7.00
N ILE A 47 -27.35 -10.77 6.12
CA ILE A 47 -27.24 -12.01 5.34
C ILE A 47 -26.08 -12.82 5.92
N ASN A 48 -26.40 -13.93 6.57
CA ASN A 48 -25.37 -14.80 7.11
C ASN A 48 -24.59 -15.50 5.98
N PRO A 49 -23.25 -15.50 6.01
CA PRO A 49 -22.44 -16.17 5.02
C PRO A 49 -22.69 -17.68 5.05
N TYR A 50 -22.83 -18.31 3.88
CA TYR A 50 -22.91 -19.77 3.77
C TYR A 50 -21.56 -20.48 3.97
N TRP A 51 -20.47 -19.71 4.10
CA TRP A 51 -19.09 -20.19 4.22
C TRP A 51 -18.50 -20.08 5.62
N ALA A 52 -19.21 -19.50 6.58
CA ALA A 52 -18.77 -19.36 7.97
C ALA A 52 -19.95 -19.56 8.93
N GLU A 53 -19.73 -20.28 10.02
CA GLU A 53 -20.76 -20.58 11.03
C GLU A 53 -20.63 -19.62 12.23
N GLU A 54 -21.76 -19.09 12.71
CA GLU A 54 -21.80 -18.23 13.89
C GLU A 54 -21.84 -19.09 15.16
N PHE A 55 -20.97 -18.78 16.12
CA PHE A 55 -20.93 -19.43 17.43
C PHE A 55 -21.48 -18.50 18.53
N PRO A 56 -22.05 -19.06 19.62
CA PRO A 56 -22.57 -18.27 20.72
C PRO A 56 -21.44 -17.56 21.48
N ILE A 57 -21.74 -16.36 21.98
CA ILE A 57 -20.87 -15.58 22.85
C ILE A 57 -21.52 -15.51 24.23
N ASP A 58 -20.74 -15.80 25.27
CA ASP A 58 -21.18 -15.62 26.66
C ASP A 58 -21.43 -14.12 26.94
N PRO A 59 -22.61 -13.72 27.45
CA PRO A 59 -22.88 -12.35 27.86
C PRO A 59 -21.83 -11.76 28.82
N GLN A 60 -21.17 -12.58 29.63
CA GLN A 60 -20.10 -12.14 30.52
C GLN A 60 -18.85 -11.69 29.73
N HIS A 61 -18.49 -12.36 28.64
CA HIS A 61 -17.39 -11.93 27.78
C HIS A 61 -17.72 -10.61 27.06
N LEU A 62 -18.98 -10.44 26.61
CA LEU A 62 -19.44 -9.17 26.04
C LEU A 62 -19.38 -8.04 27.07
N GLN A 63 -19.83 -8.28 28.31
CA GLN A 63 -19.79 -7.30 29.38
C GLN A 63 -18.34 -6.88 29.70
N SER A 64 -17.43 -7.85 29.88
CA SER A 64 -16.01 -7.56 30.12
C SER A 64 -15.36 -6.84 28.93
N PHE A 65 -15.74 -7.15 27.69
CA PHE A 65 -15.26 -6.43 26.50
C PHE A 65 -15.66 -4.94 26.53
N LEU A 66 -16.92 -4.64 26.86
CA LEU A 66 -17.43 -3.27 26.96
C LEU A 66 -16.74 -2.49 28.09
N GLU A 67 -16.51 -3.12 29.24
CA GLU A 67 -15.80 -2.53 30.38
C GLU A 67 -14.33 -2.21 30.04
N ILE A 68 -13.63 -3.11 29.34
CA ILE A 68 -12.26 -2.88 28.86
C ILE A 68 -12.25 -1.75 27.82
N GLU A 69 -13.22 -1.68 26.91
CA GLU A 69 -13.30 -0.58 25.94
C GLU A 69 -13.53 0.79 26.62
N ALA A 70 -14.39 0.83 27.64
CA ALA A 70 -14.70 2.04 28.39
C ALA A 70 -13.58 2.47 29.37
N SER A 71 -12.59 1.62 29.65
CA SER A 71 -11.58 1.80 30.70
C SER A 71 -10.65 3.02 30.58
N GLY A 72 -10.64 3.72 29.44
CA GLY A 72 -9.73 4.84 29.16
C GLY A 72 -8.25 4.45 29.00
N LYS A 73 -7.95 3.15 28.99
CA LYS A 73 -6.61 2.59 28.80
C LYS A 73 -6.09 2.75 27.37
N SER A 74 -4.76 2.67 27.21
CA SER A 74 -4.12 2.61 25.89
C SER A 74 -4.50 1.34 25.13
N ASP A 75 -4.38 1.36 23.81
CA ASP A 75 -4.76 0.23 22.96
C ASP A 75 -3.90 -1.02 23.26
N GLU A 76 -2.63 -0.84 23.63
CA GLU A 76 -1.70 -1.89 24.09
C GLU A 76 -2.12 -2.50 25.44
N GLU A 77 -2.48 -1.67 26.43
CA GLU A 77 -2.98 -2.16 27.72
C GLU A 77 -4.31 -2.92 27.57
N LYS A 78 -5.21 -2.43 26.70
CA LYS A 78 -6.50 -3.08 26.42
C LYS A 78 -6.32 -4.46 25.81
N GLU A 79 -5.38 -4.62 24.88
CA GLU A 79 -5.09 -5.91 24.23
C GLU A 79 -4.68 -6.99 25.26
N GLU A 80 -3.85 -6.65 26.25
CA GLU A 80 -3.53 -7.56 27.36
C GLU A 80 -4.73 -7.83 28.27
N MET A 81 -5.53 -6.80 28.61
CA MET A 81 -6.76 -6.99 29.39
C MET A 81 -7.78 -7.89 28.67
N PHE A 82 -7.90 -7.81 27.33
CA PHE A 82 -8.76 -8.70 26.55
C PHE A 82 -8.25 -10.14 26.56
N LYS A 83 -6.93 -10.38 26.49
CA LYS A 83 -6.34 -11.73 26.60
C LYS A 83 -6.62 -12.36 27.97
N GLU A 84 -6.55 -11.58 29.04
CA GLU A 84 -6.82 -12.05 30.40
C GLU A 84 -8.32 -12.33 30.62
N ALA A 85 -9.20 -11.40 30.23
CA ALA A 85 -10.65 -11.52 30.46
C ALA A 85 -11.37 -12.43 29.47
N ILE A 86 -10.83 -12.61 28.26
CA ILE A 86 -11.43 -13.38 27.16
C ILE A 86 -10.33 -14.25 26.51
N PRO A 87 -9.92 -15.36 27.14
CA PRO A 87 -8.79 -16.16 26.67
C PRO A 87 -9.02 -16.89 25.34
N ASP A 88 -10.29 -17.07 24.93
CA ASP A 88 -10.62 -17.63 23.62
C ASP A 88 -10.47 -16.56 22.53
N GLU A 89 -9.48 -16.78 21.66
CA GLU A 89 -9.16 -15.86 20.57
C GLU A 89 -10.31 -15.67 19.57
N ASN A 90 -11.11 -16.72 19.29
CA ASN A 90 -12.24 -16.61 18.37
C ASN A 90 -13.35 -15.76 18.97
N ILE A 91 -13.67 -15.95 20.26
CA ILE A 91 -14.66 -15.11 20.97
C ILE A 91 -14.19 -13.66 20.97
N ARG A 92 -12.94 -13.41 21.34
CA ARG A 92 -12.33 -12.06 21.35
C ARG A 92 -12.37 -11.40 19.97
N HIS A 93 -11.96 -12.11 18.92
CA HIS A 93 -12.02 -11.60 17.54
C HIS A 93 -13.47 -11.34 17.10
N SER A 94 -14.40 -12.23 17.43
CA SER A 94 -15.84 -12.05 17.15
C SER A 94 -16.40 -10.78 17.80
N LEU A 95 -15.98 -10.47 19.04
CA LEU A 95 -16.38 -9.27 19.75
C LEU A 95 -15.79 -8.00 19.11
N HIS A 96 -14.52 -8.00 18.69
CA HIS A 96 -13.96 -6.89 17.92
C HIS A 96 -14.69 -6.68 16.58
N LEU A 97 -15.00 -7.75 15.85
CA LEU A 97 -15.74 -7.67 14.59
C LEU A 97 -17.19 -7.16 14.79
N ARG A 98 -17.88 -7.60 15.84
CA ARG A 98 -19.20 -7.07 16.23
C ARG A 98 -19.12 -5.59 16.57
N PHE A 99 -18.15 -5.20 17.39
CA PHE A 99 -17.92 -3.81 17.77
C PHE A 99 -17.69 -2.93 16.53
N HIS A 100 -16.80 -3.36 15.64
CA HIS A 100 -16.44 -2.66 14.40
C HIS A 100 -17.67 -2.47 13.48
N ALA A 101 -18.41 -3.54 13.20
CA ALA A 101 -19.60 -3.50 12.36
C ALA A 101 -20.72 -2.62 12.94
N ASN A 102 -20.97 -2.67 14.25
CA ASN A 102 -21.96 -1.80 14.89
C ASN A 102 -21.57 -0.32 14.79
N HIS A 103 -20.29 0.02 14.98
CA HIS A 103 -19.77 1.38 14.87
C HIS A 103 -19.89 1.93 13.44
N ILE A 104 -19.50 1.13 12.45
CA ILE A 104 -19.56 1.48 11.01
C ILE A 104 -21.01 1.62 10.53
N ILE A 105 -21.88 0.66 10.82
CA ILE A 105 -23.25 0.66 10.29
C ILE A 105 -24.09 1.76 10.94
N SER A 106 -23.92 2.03 12.24
CA SER A 106 -24.59 3.16 12.90
C SER A 106 -24.11 4.52 12.36
N THR A 107 -22.82 4.65 12.02
CA THR A 107 -22.29 5.83 11.32
C THR A 107 -22.98 6.03 9.94
N ILE A 108 -23.31 4.95 9.23
CA ILE A 108 -24.00 5.01 7.94
C ILE A 108 -25.50 5.32 8.11
N CYS A 109 -26.25 4.52 8.88
CA CYS A 109 -27.71 4.50 8.87
C CYS A 109 -28.39 4.54 10.26
N GLY A 110 -27.66 4.94 11.31
CA GLY A 110 -28.26 5.20 12.63
C GLY A 110 -29.40 6.21 12.52
N GLN A 111 -30.55 5.93 13.16
CA GLN A 111 -31.75 6.71 12.95
C GLN A 111 -31.69 8.09 13.63
N PRO A 112 -32.38 9.12 13.09
CA PRO A 112 -32.55 10.41 13.77
C PRO A 112 -33.17 10.24 15.17
N ASP A 113 -32.88 11.18 16.06
CA ASP A 113 -33.37 11.20 17.45
C ASP A 113 -33.00 9.96 18.30
N SER A 114 -32.02 9.16 17.83
CA SER A 114 -31.46 8.00 18.53
C SER A 114 -30.07 8.31 19.13
N PRO A 115 -29.45 7.40 19.91
CA PRO A 115 -28.12 7.61 20.48
C PRO A 115 -27.00 7.83 19.43
N VAL A 116 -27.22 7.41 18.18
CA VAL A 116 -26.30 7.64 17.05
C VAL A 116 -27.11 7.96 15.81
N GLU A 117 -27.05 9.21 15.35
CA GLU A 117 -27.59 9.59 14.04
C GLU A 117 -26.55 9.36 12.95
N GLY A 118 -26.92 8.60 11.92
CA GLY A 118 -26.10 8.29 10.77
C GLY A 118 -26.25 9.30 9.62
N ILE A 119 -25.33 9.19 8.66
CA ILE A 119 -25.31 10.07 7.49
C ILE A 119 -26.56 9.90 6.61
N ALA A 120 -26.91 8.65 6.28
CA ALA A 120 -27.96 8.25 5.33
C ALA A 120 -28.97 7.27 5.98
N PRO A 121 -29.73 7.70 7.00
CA PRO A 121 -30.64 6.83 7.77
C PRO A 121 -31.75 6.17 6.95
N ASN A 122 -32.13 6.74 5.80
CA ASN A 122 -33.21 6.21 4.98
C ASN A 122 -32.73 5.24 3.87
N ALA A 123 -31.41 5.05 3.71
CA ALA A 123 -30.86 4.09 2.76
C ALA A 123 -31.06 2.65 3.27
N THR A 124 -31.14 1.69 2.35
CA THR A 124 -31.19 0.26 2.70
C THR A 124 -29.78 -0.26 2.98
N VAL A 125 -29.56 -0.89 4.13
CA VAL A 125 -28.25 -1.49 4.48
C VAL A 125 -28.34 -3.01 4.51
N ILE A 126 -27.34 -3.67 3.94
CA ILE A 126 -27.19 -5.12 3.89
C ILE A 126 -25.89 -5.49 4.60
N ASN A 127 -25.95 -5.93 5.84
CA ASN A 127 -24.78 -6.44 6.55
C ASN A 127 -24.46 -7.85 6.06
N ILE A 128 -23.24 -8.05 5.56
CA ILE A 128 -22.73 -9.35 5.11
C ILE A 128 -21.47 -9.64 5.96
N PRO A 129 -21.59 -10.44 7.03
CA PRO A 129 -20.44 -10.85 7.83
C PRO A 129 -19.43 -11.60 6.96
N ILE A 130 -18.19 -11.14 6.91
CA ILE A 130 -17.12 -11.83 6.17
C ILE A 130 -16.69 -13.10 6.93
N ALA A 131 -16.60 -12.99 8.25
CA ALA A 131 -16.21 -14.04 9.19
C ALA A 131 -16.83 -13.83 10.58
N TYR A 132 -16.71 -14.86 11.42
CA TYR A 132 -17.17 -14.83 12.83
C TYR A 132 -16.04 -14.99 13.86
N GLY A 133 -14.84 -15.42 13.45
CA GLY A 133 -13.69 -15.73 14.29
C GLY A 133 -12.36 -15.52 13.54
N ASN A 134 -11.25 -16.06 14.05
CA ASN A 134 -9.90 -15.74 13.57
C ASN A 134 -9.58 -16.27 12.15
N ASN A 135 -8.53 -15.73 11.53
CA ASN A 135 -7.97 -16.01 10.19
C ASN A 135 -8.89 -15.82 8.97
N ASP A 136 -10.21 -15.73 9.14
CA ASP A 136 -11.15 -15.68 8.02
C ASP A 136 -11.61 -14.29 7.59
N PHE A 137 -11.44 -13.24 8.42
CA PHE A 137 -11.94 -11.89 8.11
C PHE A 137 -11.21 -11.23 6.92
N ILE A 138 -9.89 -11.46 6.81
CA ILE A 138 -9.08 -11.01 5.67
C ILE A 138 -8.89 -12.10 4.61
N ASN A 139 -9.49 -13.28 4.78
CA ASN A 139 -9.34 -14.40 3.83
C ASN A 139 -9.83 -13.99 2.43
N PRO A 140 -8.97 -14.00 1.40
CA PRO A 140 -9.31 -13.52 0.06
C PRO A 140 -10.52 -14.22 -0.59
N LEU A 141 -10.76 -15.49 -0.24
CA LEU A 141 -11.91 -16.23 -0.77
C LEU A 141 -13.21 -15.80 -0.09
N ASN A 142 -13.21 -15.57 1.24
CA ASN A 142 -14.39 -15.13 1.97
C ASN A 142 -14.77 -13.69 1.62
N LEU A 143 -13.78 -12.80 1.50
CA LEU A 143 -14.01 -11.44 1.00
C LEU A 143 -14.55 -11.45 -0.45
N SER A 144 -13.98 -12.28 -1.34
CA SER A 144 -14.51 -12.43 -2.71
C SER A 144 -15.96 -12.93 -2.72
N ARG A 145 -16.32 -13.91 -1.88
CA ARG A 145 -17.70 -14.40 -1.73
C ARG A 145 -18.63 -13.30 -1.21
N ALA A 146 -18.19 -12.53 -0.22
CA ALA A 146 -18.96 -11.43 0.35
C ALA A 146 -19.25 -10.33 -0.68
N ILE A 147 -18.26 -9.98 -1.52
CA ILE A 147 -18.44 -9.07 -2.67
C ILE A 147 -19.43 -9.66 -3.68
N SER A 148 -19.30 -10.94 -4.06
CA SER A 148 -20.26 -11.60 -4.98
C SER A 148 -21.68 -11.59 -4.43
N THR A 149 -21.88 -11.88 -3.14
CA THR A 149 -23.20 -11.79 -2.50
C THR A 149 -23.74 -10.36 -2.50
N ALA A 150 -22.90 -9.33 -2.29
CA ALA A 150 -23.34 -7.94 -2.42
C ALA A 150 -23.81 -7.57 -3.83
N ILE A 151 -23.12 -8.07 -4.87
CA ILE A 151 -23.53 -7.91 -6.27
C ILE A 151 -24.87 -8.62 -6.52
N GLU A 152 -25.04 -9.86 -6.04
CA GLU A 152 -26.28 -10.64 -6.18
C GLU A 152 -27.50 -9.99 -5.51
N GLN A 153 -27.30 -9.27 -4.40
CA GLN A 153 -28.36 -8.50 -3.74
C GLN A 153 -28.68 -7.16 -4.44
N GLY A 154 -27.93 -6.81 -5.48
CA GLY A 154 -28.06 -5.55 -6.22
C GLY A 154 -27.69 -4.33 -5.38
N ALA A 155 -26.59 -4.39 -4.64
CA ALA A 155 -26.03 -3.23 -3.95
C ALA A 155 -25.64 -2.12 -4.95
N ASN A 156 -25.84 -0.85 -4.58
CA ASN A 156 -25.31 0.30 -5.32
C ASN A 156 -23.93 0.72 -4.79
N ILE A 157 -23.70 0.47 -3.50
CA ILE A 157 -22.44 0.77 -2.82
C ILE A 157 -22.01 -0.47 -2.02
N ILE A 158 -20.74 -0.85 -2.13
CA ILE A 158 -20.09 -1.84 -1.27
C ILE A 158 -19.12 -1.10 -0.36
N HIS A 159 -19.45 -1.04 0.92
CA HIS A 159 -18.52 -0.69 1.97
C HIS A 159 -17.73 -1.92 2.37
N CYS A 160 -16.47 -2.01 1.97
CA CYS A 160 -15.56 -3.06 2.40
C CYS A 160 -14.75 -2.56 3.60
N ALA A 161 -15.14 -2.99 4.81
CA ALA A 161 -14.46 -2.60 6.04
C ALA A 161 -13.12 -3.35 6.26
N ALA A 162 -12.92 -4.47 5.56
CA ALA A 162 -11.69 -5.25 5.61
C ALA A 162 -10.50 -4.55 4.95
N CYS A 163 -9.34 -4.64 5.61
CA CYS A 163 -8.03 -4.36 5.07
C CYS A 163 -7.20 -5.64 5.09
N HIS A 164 -6.82 -6.17 3.93
CA HIS A 164 -5.72 -7.14 3.83
C HIS A 164 -4.43 -6.37 3.49
N PRO A 165 -3.42 -6.32 4.37
CA PRO A 165 -2.17 -5.62 4.11
C PRO A 165 -1.46 -6.10 2.83
N THR A 166 -0.84 -5.18 2.09
CA THR A 166 -0.02 -5.44 0.91
C THR A 166 1.02 -4.33 0.71
N GLN A 167 2.25 -4.71 0.36
CA GLN A 167 3.31 -3.76 -0.04
C GLN A 167 3.50 -3.69 -1.56
N SER A 168 2.82 -4.56 -2.33
CA SER A 168 2.91 -4.59 -3.79
C SER A 168 1.79 -3.79 -4.47
N GLY A 169 0.69 -3.52 -3.76
CA GLY A 169 -0.55 -3.00 -4.35
C GLY A 169 -1.32 -4.03 -5.19
N LEU A 170 -0.86 -5.29 -5.21
CA LEU A 170 -1.56 -6.40 -5.85
C LEU A 170 -2.49 -7.09 -4.85
N ALA A 171 -3.58 -7.63 -5.36
CA ALA A 171 -4.51 -8.49 -4.64
C ALA A 171 -4.50 -9.92 -5.19
N HIS A 172 -5.05 -10.85 -4.40
CA HIS A 172 -5.38 -12.18 -4.89
C HIS A 172 -6.40 -12.10 -6.04
N GLU A 173 -6.28 -12.96 -7.04
CA GLU A 173 -7.06 -12.90 -8.29
C GLU A 173 -8.59 -12.93 -8.05
N PHE A 174 -9.04 -13.65 -7.01
CA PHE A 174 -10.46 -13.69 -6.61
C PHE A 174 -11.00 -12.30 -6.21
N ILE A 175 -10.25 -11.54 -5.40
CA ILE A 175 -10.67 -10.19 -5.00
C ILE A 175 -10.64 -9.25 -6.20
N ASP A 176 -9.57 -9.29 -7.01
CA ASP A 176 -9.43 -8.43 -8.19
C ASP A 176 -10.58 -8.66 -9.20
N LYS A 177 -10.95 -9.93 -9.45
CA LYS A 177 -12.12 -10.28 -10.29
C LYS A 177 -13.44 -9.80 -9.68
N ALA A 178 -13.65 -9.99 -8.37
CA ALA A 178 -14.89 -9.59 -7.71
C ALA A 178 -15.06 -8.05 -7.69
N ILE A 179 -13.97 -7.30 -7.51
CA ILE A 179 -13.96 -5.84 -7.57
C ILE A 179 -14.25 -5.33 -9.00
N ARG A 180 -13.62 -5.92 -10.03
CA ARG A 180 -13.96 -5.61 -11.43
C ARG A 180 -15.43 -5.93 -11.73
N GLN A 181 -15.94 -7.06 -11.26
CA GLN A 181 -17.34 -7.43 -11.45
C GLN A 181 -18.30 -6.43 -10.79
N ALA A 182 -17.98 -5.90 -9.60
CA ALA A 182 -18.76 -4.83 -8.99
C ALA A 182 -18.76 -3.56 -9.87
N GLN A 183 -17.60 -3.17 -10.41
CA GLN A 183 -17.46 -2.01 -11.29
C GLN A 183 -18.23 -2.18 -12.61
N ASP A 184 -18.13 -3.35 -13.25
CA ASP A 184 -18.88 -3.72 -14.45
C ASP A 184 -20.40 -3.70 -14.23
N ASN A 185 -20.87 -3.82 -12.97
CA ASN A 185 -22.27 -3.70 -12.58
C ASN A 185 -22.66 -2.30 -12.07
N ASN A 186 -21.80 -1.28 -12.25
CA ASN A 186 -22.03 0.10 -11.77
C ASN A 186 -22.24 0.17 -10.24
N ILE A 187 -21.39 -0.54 -9.48
CA ILE A 187 -21.41 -0.58 -8.02
C ILE A 187 -20.16 0.12 -7.48
N LEU A 188 -20.36 1.12 -6.62
CA LEU A 188 -19.26 1.88 -6.01
C LEU A 188 -18.65 1.09 -4.85
N VAL A 189 -17.37 0.72 -4.95
CA VAL A 189 -16.64 0.11 -3.83
C VAL A 189 -15.88 1.19 -3.06
N ILE A 190 -16.07 1.22 -1.74
CA ILE A 190 -15.43 2.16 -0.81
C ILE A 190 -14.73 1.34 0.28
N ALA A 191 -13.47 1.68 0.60
CA ALA A 191 -12.68 0.94 1.58
C ALA A 191 -11.71 1.85 2.35
N PRO A 192 -11.41 1.55 3.64
CA PRO A 192 -10.46 2.32 4.44
C PRO A 192 -9.03 2.12 3.94
N GLY A 193 -8.21 3.17 4.02
CA GLY A 193 -6.80 3.12 3.58
C GLY A 193 -5.88 2.26 4.47
N GLY A 194 -6.25 2.04 5.73
CA GLY A 194 -5.46 1.35 6.75
C GLY A 194 -4.78 2.30 7.74
N ASN A 195 -4.32 1.76 8.87
CA ASN A 195 -3.88 2.52 10.05
C ASN A 195 -2.38 2.29 10.39
N ASP A 196 -1.62 1.83 9.41
CA ASP A 196 -0.25 1.30 9.51
C ASP A 196 0.82 2.38 9.21
N LYS A 197 0.48 3.66 9.42
CA LYS A 197 1.35 4.85 9.27
C LYS A 197 1.90 5.11 7.86
N GLY A 198 1.51 4.32 6.86
CA GLY A 198 2.06 4.29 5.50
C GLY A 198 3.02 3.12 5.23
N GLU A 199 3.20 2.20 6.18
CA GLU A 199 4.08 1.02 6.05
C GLU A 199 3.54 -0.03 5.07
N CYS A 200 2.23 0.00 4.79
CA CYS A 200 1.58 -0.83 3.77
C CYS A 200 0.34 -0.15 3.14
N TRP A 201 -0.25 -0.80 2.14
CA TRP A 201 -1.58 -0.51 1.64
C TRP A 201 -2.56 -1.65 1.98
N CYS A 202 -3.85 -1.41 1.82
CA CYS A 202 -4.92 -2.38 2.05
C CYS A 202 -5.52 -2.82 0.72
N VAL A 203 -5.68 -4.13 0.54
CA VAL A 203 -6.66 -4.70 -0.40
C VAL A 203 -8.02 -4.75 0.30
N PRO A 204 -9.13 -4.33 -0.35
CA PRO A 204 -9.24 -3.89 -1.74
C PRO A 204 -8.99 -2.39 -1.98
N ALA A 205 -8.76 -1.58 -0.94
CA ALA A 205 -8.66 -0.12 -1.04
C ALA A 205 -7.61 0.41 -2.05
N VAL A 206 -6.56 -0.36 -2.34
CA VAL A 206 -5.48 -0.04 -3.30
C VAL A 206 -5.80 -0.47 -4.74
N LEU A 207 -6.87 -1.23 -4.96
CA LEU A 207 -7.27 -1.69 -6.30
C LEU A 207 -7.88 -0.56 -7.12
N GLU A 208 -7.82 -0.70 -8.45
CA GLU A 208 -8.28 0.34 -9.37
C GLU A 208 -9.76 0.66 -9.18
N ASN A 209 -10.12 1.94 -9.27
CA ASN A 209 -11.49 2.47 -9.13
C ASN A 209 -12.19 2.14 -7.79
N VAL A 210 -11.49 1.60 -6.80
CA VAL A 210 -11.96 1.58 -5.40
C VAL A 210 -11.72 2.94 -4.78
N LEU A 211 -12.74 3.53 -4.15
CA LEU A 211 -12.61 4.81 -3.44
C LEU A 211 -11.92 4.56 -2.09
N THR A 212 -10.62 4.86 -2.03
CA THR A 212 -9.85 4.79 -0.78
C THR A 212 -10.26 5.92 0.15
N VAL A 213 -10.46 5.63 1.44
CA VAL A 213 -10.72 6.66 2.46
C VAL A 213 -9.64 6.68 3.54
N GLY A 214 -8.91 7.79 3.60
CA GLY A 214 -7.99 8.12 4.68
C GLY A 214 -8.66 8.90 5.81
N ALA A 215 -8.00 8.99 6.96
CA ALA A 215 -8.52 9.65 8.16
C ALA A 215 -7.87 11.00 8.42
N MET A 216 -8.69 12.03 8.65
CA MET A 216 -8.24 13.33 9.16
C MET A 216 -8.74 13.59 10.58
N LYS A 217 -7.99 14.44 11.30
CA LYS A 217 -8.33 15.02 12.59
C LYS A 217 -9.51 15.99 12.46
N ASP A 218 -10.09 16.38 13.59
CA ASP A 218 -11.10 17.44 13.66
C ASP A 218 -10.52 18.80 13.20
N THR A 219 -9.20 18.99 13.23
CA THR A 219 -8.48 20.14 12.65
C THR A 219 -8.38 20.12 11.11
N GLY A 220 -8.75 19.00 10.48
CA GLY A 220 -8.56 18.77 9.04
C GLY A 220 -7.14 18.35 8.62
N GLU A 221 -6.22 18.13 9.58
CA GLU A 221 -4.91 17.53 9.30
C GLU A 221 -5.02 16.01 9.11
N PRO A 222 -4.22 15.38 8.23
CA PRO A 222 -4.15 13.92 8.15
C PRO A 222 -3.65 13.29 9.46
N PHE A 223 -4.15 12.10 9.79
CA PHE A 223 -3.54 11.31 10.86
C PHE A 223 -2.22 10.68 10.42
N LYS A 224 -1.20 10.69 11.30
CA LYS A 224 0.07 10.00 11.06
C LYS A 224 -0.08 8.48 10.89
N PHE A 225 -1.14 7.88 11.45
CA PHE A 225 -1.44 6.46 11.24
C PHE A 225 -2.11 6.18 9.89
N SER A 226 -2.74 7.16 9.22
CA SER A 226 -3.48 6.92 7.98
C SER A 226 -2.50 6.57 6.86
N ASN A 227 -2.66 5.41 6.25
CA ASN A 227 -1.85 4.98 5.12
C ASN A 227 -2.08 5.89 3.89
N PHE A 228 -1.04 6.05 3.07
CA PHE A 228 -1.00 7.00 1.95
C PHE A 228 -0.11 6.51 0.80
N GLY A 229 0.02 7.32 -0.26
CA GLY A 229 0.87 7.02 -1.41
C GLY A 229 0.32 5.92 -2.35
N GLY A 230 1.15 5.47 -3.29
CA GLY A 230 0.74 4.47 -4.29
C GLY A 230 -0.49 4.91 -5.09
N LYS A 231 -1.43 3.99 -5.31
CA LYS A 231 -2.71 4.30 -5.98
C LYS A 231 -3.62 5.22 -5.17
N TYR A 232 -3.46 5.31 -3.84
CA TYR A 232 -4.29 6.19 -3.00
C TYR A 232 -4.15 7.66 -3.40
N ALA A 233 -2.96 8.08 -3.83
CA ALA A 233 -2.70 9.44 -4.30
C ALA A 233 -3.51 9.83 -5.56
N THR A 234 -4.10 8.87 -6.28
CA THR A 234 -4.90 9.10 -7.50
C THR A 234 -6.38 8.72 -7.38
N GLN A 235 -6.79 8.07 -6.28
CA GLN A 235 -8.18 7.58 -6.12
C GLN A 235 -8.74 7.74 -4.70
N GLY A 236 -7.97 8.28 -3.77
CA GLY A 236 -8.33 8.38 -2.36
C GLY A 236 -8.60 9.79 -1.87
N ILE A 237 -9.44 9.91 -0.86
CA ILE A 237 -9.79 11.18 -0.19
C ILE A 237 -9.68 11.03 1.34
N LEU A 238 -9.48 12.15 2.05
CA LEU A 238 -9.61 12.20 3.51
C LEU A 238 -11.05 12.50 3.92
N ALA A 239 -11.54 11.80 4.94
CA ALA A 239 -12.76 12.14 5.66
C ALA A 239 -12.50 12.18 7.18
N PRO A 240 -13.39 12.80 7.99
CA PRO A 240 -13.20 12.89 9.43
C PRO A 240 -13.04 11.49 10.05
N GLY A 241 -11.96 11.26 10.78
CA GLY A 241 -11.62 9.97 11.38
C GLY A 241 -11.21 10.10 12.84
N GLU A 242 -11.48 11.25 13.47
CA GLU A 242 -11.26 11.53 14.89
C GLU A 242 -12.62 11.60 15.61
N ASN A 243 -12.68 11.15 16.87
CA ASN A 243 -13.86 11.30 17.72
C ASN A 243 -15.20 10.80 17.13
N ILE A 244 -15.22 9.89 16.16
CA ILE A 244 -16.42 9.41 15.45
C ILE A 244 -17.30 8.58 16.39
N LEU A 245 -18.59 8.90 16.43
CA LEU A 245 -19.55 8.35 17.40
C LEU A 245 -20.29 7.25 16.68
N GLY A 246 -20.35 6.08 17.30
CA GLY A 246 -21.01 4.92 16.76
C GLY A 246 -21.52 4.03 17.90
N ALA A 247 -22.43 3.14 17.54
CA ALA A 247 -22.97 2.13 18.44
C ALA A 247 -21.93 1.04 18.71
N GLN A 248 -22.18 0.28 19.76
CA GLN A 248 -21.41 -0.89 20.18
C GLN A 248 -22.41 -1.99 20.58
N PRO A 249 -22.08 -3.28 20.44
CA PRO A 249 -23.00 -4.38 20.77
C PRO A 249 -23.40 -4.36 22.25
N GLY A 250 -24.61 -4.85 22.57
CA GLY A 250 -25.06 -5.09 23.95
C GLY A 250 -25.53 -3.85 24.74
N THR A 251 -25.09 -2.64 24.43
CA THR A 251 -25.55 -1.38 25.07
C THR A 251 -25.98 -0.34 24.03
N ASP A 252 -26.90 0.55 24.43
CA ASP A 252 -27.28 1.72 23.65
C ASP A 252 -26.39 2.96 23.94
N ASP A 253 -25.49 2.86 24.93
CA ASP A 253 -24.48 3.90 25.19
C ASP A 253 -23.50 3.99 24.00
N PRO A 254 -23.42 5.14 23.30
CA PRO A 254 -22.59 5.27 22.11
C PRO A 254 -21.14 5.59 22.48
N ILE A 255 -20.20 5.18 21.62
CA ILE A 255 -18.76 5.30 21.88
C ILE A 255 -18.03 6.08 20.78
N ARG A 256 -17.05 6.89 21.19
CA ARG A 256 -16.19 7.66 20.27
C ARG A 256 -14.92 6.87 19.95
N LYS A 257 -14.63 6.71 18.65
CA LYS A 257 -13.46 6.01 18.11
C LYS A 257 -12.74 6.85 17.05
N LYS A 258 -11.55 6.40 16.66
CA LYS A 258 -10.70 7.01 15.63
C LYS A 258 -10.17 5.93 14.68
N GLY A 259 -9.89 6.29 13.43
CA GLY A 259 -9.31 5.37 12.44
C GLY A 259 -9.85 5.57 11.03
N THR A 260 -9.18 5.02 10.02
CA THR A 260 -9.71 5.01 8.62
C THR A 260 -11.02 4.25 8.51
N SER A 261 -11.21 3.20 9.32
CA SER A 261 -12.48 2.47 9.46
C SER A 261 -13.64 3.35 9.91
N CYS A 262 -13.38 4.41 10.69
CA CYS A 262 -14.41 5.36 11.11
C CYS A 262 -14.65 6.49 10.08
N ALA A 263 -13.67 6.77 9.21
CA ALA A 263 -13.78 7.76 8.15
C ALA A 263 -14.50 7.23 6.90
N ALA A 264 -14.23 5.98 6.52
CA ALA A 264 -14.87 5.29 5.39
C ALA A 264 -16.42 5.28 5.40
N PRO A 265 -17.14 5.02 6.52
CA PRO A 265 -18.59 5.08 6.56
C PRO A 265 -19.17 6.48 6.31
N ILE A 266 -18.43 7.56 6.62
CA ILE A 266 -18.87 8.93 6.31
C ILE A 266 -18.96 9.12 4.80
N VAL A 267 -17.89 8.77 4.07
CA VAL A 267 -17.86 8.82 2.59
C VAL A 267 -18.94 7.90 2.00
N THR A 268 -19.16 6.74 2.60
CA THR A 268 -20.19 5.77 2.18
C THR A 268 -21.58 6.35 2.29
N GLY A 269 -21.92 6.95 3.43
CA GLY A 269 -23.19 7.63 3.62
C GLY A 269 -23.34 8.83 2.69
N THR A 270 -22.29 9.65 2.51
CA THR A 270 -22.32 10.80 1.58
C THR A 270 -22.59 10.33 0.15
N ALA A 271 -21.90 9.28 -0.32
CA ALA A 271 -22.16 8.70 -1.64
C ALA A 271 -23.61 8.19 -1.77
N ALA A 272 -24.17 7.57 -0.73
CA ALA A 272 -25.57 7.13 -0.72
C ALA A 272 -26.56 8.30 -0.81
N LEU A 273 -26.31 9.42 -0.12
CA LEU A 273 -27.11 10.65 -0.26
C LEU A 273 -27.01 11.21 -1.69
N LEU A 274 -25.82 11.28 -2.28
CA LEU A 274 -25.62 11.76 -3.65
C LEU A 274 -26.34 10.87 -4.70
N MET A 275 -26.32 9.55 -4.53
CA MET A 275 -27.12 8.62 -5.35
C MET A 275 -28.63 8.76 -5.13
N SER A 276 -29.05 9.10 -3.90
CA SER A 276 -30.46 9.35 -3.58
C SER A 276 -30.97 10.61 -4.29
N LEU A 277 -30.15 11.66 -4.38
CA LEU A 277 -30.47 12.85 -5.20
C LEU A 277 -30.65 12.52 -6.68
N GLN A 278 -29.81 11.66 -7.25
CA GLN A 278 -29.97 11.22 -8.64
C GLN A 278 -31.36 10.58 -8.85
N LEU A 279 -31.79 9.71 -7.92
CA LEU A 279 -33.11 9.08 -7.96
C LEU A 279 -34.28 10.06 -7.76
N GLU A 280 -34.12 11.08 -6.92
CA GLU A 280 -35.12 12.15 -6.71
C GLU A 280 -35.26 13.04 -7.94
N GLN A 281 -34.17 13.24 -8.69
CA GLN A 281 -34.15 13.92 -9.99
C GLN A 281 -34.66 13.04 -11.16
N GLY A 282 -35.03 11.78 -10.89
CA GLY A 282 -35.51 10.82 -11.90
C GLY A 282 -34.41 10.20 -12.75
N LEU A 283 -33.14 10.35 -12.35
CA LEU A 283 -31.99 9.69 -12.96
C LEU A 283 -31.78 8.29 -12.35
N SER A 284 -30.98 7.46 -13.02
CA SER A 284 -30.46 6.23 -12.42
C SER A 284 -29.23 6.54 -11.55
N PRO A 285 -28.96 5.78 -10.48
CA PRO A 285 -27.72 5.91 -9.71
C PRO A 285 -26.50 5.63 -10.58
N ASP A 286 -25.51 6.51 -10.55
CA ASP A 286 -24.25 6.38 -11.30
C ASP A 286 -23.07 6.37 -10.31
N ALA A 287 -22.49 5.18 -10.12
CA ALA A 287 -21.42 4.94 -9.17
C ALA A 287 -20.13 5.65 -9.56
N GLU A 288 -19.79 5.67 -10.85
CA GLU A 288 -18.56 6.27 -11.34
C GLU A 288 -18.67 7.80 -11.35
N ALA A 289 -19.84 8.37 -11.69
CA ALA A 289 -20.08 9.80 -11.57
C ALA A 289 -19.96 10.27 -10.11
N VAL A 290 -20.55 9.54 -9.15
CA VAL A 290 -20.46 9.87 -7.71
C VAL A 290 -19.02 9.73 -7.22
N ARG A 291 -18.29 8.67 -7.62
CA ARG A 291 -16.87 8.49 -7.31
C ARG A 291 -16.03 9.65 -7.84
N ALA A 292 -16.18 9.96 -9.12
CA ALA A 292 -15.46 11.04 -9.80
C ALA A 292 -15.78 12.41 -9.19
N ALA A 293 -17.03 12.68 -8.81
CA ALA A 293 -17.40 13.93 -8.15
C ALA A 293 -16.75 14.07 -6.77
N LEU A 294 -16.76 13.01 -5.95
CA LEU A 294 -16.10 13.00 -4.64
C LEU A 294 -14.57 13.16 -4.75
N THR A 295 -13.93 12.54 -5.74
CA THR A 295 -12.47 12.64 -5.93
C THR A 295 -12.03 13.95 -6.58
N ASN A 296 -12.75 14.45 -7.59
CA ASN A 296 -12.38 15.66 -8.34
C ASN A 296 -12.71 16.97 -7.60
N SER A 297 -13.63 16.93 -6.63
CA SER A 297 -13.95 18.08 -5.77
C SER A 297 -13.08 18.15 -4.51
N ALA A 298 -12.33 17.10 -4.18
CA ALA A 298 -11.55 17.00 -2.95
C ALA A 298 -10.60 18.21 -2.79
N ILE A 299 -10.57 18.79 -1.59
CA ILE A 299 -9.81 20.02 -1.30
C ILE A 299 -8.40 19.61 -0.87
N PRO A 300 -7.34 19.90 -1.65
CA PRO A 300 -5.97 19.55 -1.27
C PRO A 300 -5.56 20.21 0.05
N CYS A 301 -4.62 19.58 0.76
CA CYS A 301 -4.01 20.20 1.93
C CYS A 301 -3.06 21.34 1.53
N ASP A 302 -3.01 22.40 2.34
CA ASP A 302 -2.07 23.49 2.18
C ASP A 302 -0.66 23.04 2.62
N PRO A 303 0.36 23.05 1.74
CA PRO A 303 1.74 22.69 2.10
C PRO A 303 2.39 23.60 3.14
N ASN A 304 1.79 24.76 3.45
CA ASN A 304 2.23 25.65 4.52
C ASN A 304 1.65 25.27 5.90
N GLN A 305 0.66 24.36 5.93
CA GLN A 305 -0.04 23.92 7.15
C GLN A 305 0.18 22.45 7.48
N VAL A 306 0.43 21.61 6.46
CA VAL A 306 0.65 20.16 6.62
C VAL A 306 2.07 19.80 6.19
N GLU A 307 2.82 19.15 7.09
CA GLU A 307 4.23 18.77 6.90
C GLU A 307 4.44 17.74 5.78
N GLU A 308 3.49 16.82 5.59
CA GLU A 308 3.48 15.76 4.57
C GLU A 308 2.17 15.84 3.76
N PRO A 309 2.01 16.78 2.80
CA PRO A 309 0.74 17.01 2.08
C PRO A 309 0.24 15.79 1.30
N GLU A 310 1.13 14.90 0.87
CA GLU A 310 0.83 13.62 0.22
C GLU A 310 0.03 12.64 1.09
N ARG A 311 0.06 12.81 2.44
CA ARG A 311 -0.85 12.08 3.34
C ARG A 311 -2.32 12.47 3.14
N CYS A 312 -2.59 13.59 2.47
CA CYS A 312 -3.95 14.02 2.16
C CYS A 312 -4.56 13.39 0.91
N LEU A 313 -3.84 12.49 0.23
CA LEU A 313 -4.32 11.80 -0.97
C LEU A 313 -4.68 12.83 -2.06
N LEU A 314 -5.87 12.76 -2.66
CA LEU A 314 -6.37 13.84 -3.55
C LEU A 314 -6.81 15.10 -2.78
N GLY A 315 -7.16 14.96 -1.51
CA GLY A 315 -7.64 16.04 -0.65
C GLY A 315 -8.72 15.61 0.34
N LYS A 316 -9.22 16.58 1.08
CA LYS A 316 -10.32 16.45 2.06
C LYS A 316 -11.67 16.41 1.35
N ILE A 317 -12.59 15.61 1.85
CA ILE A 317 -13.97 15.50 1.35
C ILE A 317 -14.63 16.89 1.20
N ASN A 318 -15.26 17.12 0.05
CA ASN A 318 -15.92 18.38 -0.30
C ASN A 318 -17.35 18.11 -0.77
N ILE A 319 -18.29 18.06 0.18
CA ILE A 319 -19.68 17.69 -0.12
C ILE A 319 -20.33 18.69 -1.08
N SER A 320 -20.10 19.99 -0.89
CA SER A 320 -20.64 21.04 -1.76
C SER A 320 -20.08 20.96 -3.19
N GLY A 321 -18.78 20.74 -3.34
CA GLY A 321 -18.16 20.58 -4.67
C GLY A 321 -18.57 19.29 -5.37
N ALA A 322 -18.74 18.18 -4.64
CA ALA A 322 -19.25 16.93 -5.20
C ALA A 322 -20.71 17.08 -5.66
N TYR A 323 -21.55 17.77 -4.88
CA TYR A 323 -22.91 18.13 -5.28
C TYR A 323 -22.93 19.00 -6.55
N GLU A 324 -22.09 20.04 -6.62
CA GLU A 324 -21.99 20.93 -7.78
C GLU A 324 -21.53 20.20 -9.05
N LEU A 325 -20.56 19.29 -8.95
CA LEU A 325 -20.11 18.46 -10.08
C LEU A 325 -21.19 17.47 -10.58
N LEU A 326 -22.12 17.04 -9.73
CA LEU A 326 -23.19 16.10 -10.09
C LEU A 326 -24.45 16.80 -10.62
N THR A 327 -24.80 17.96 -10.06
CA THR A 327 -26.07 18.65 -10.34
C THR A 327 -25.91 19.86 -11.26
N GLY A 328 -24.71 20.44 -11.35
CA GLY A 328 -24.48 21.76 -11.95
C GLY A 328 -24.98 22.94 -11.10
N GLU A 329 -25.45 22.69 -9.87
CA GLU A 329 -25.97 23.72 -8.95
C GLU A 329 -25.09 23.87 -7.72
N THR A 330 -24.95 25.09 -7.21
CA THR A 330 -24.24 25.34 -5.95
C THR A 330 -25.08 24.91 -4.75
N LEU A 331 -24.53 24.02 -3.91
CA LEU A 331 -25.19 23.58 -2.68
C LEU A 331 -25.36 24.77 -1.72
N LYS A 332 -26.62 25.19 -1.49
CA LYS A 332 -26.92 26.35 -0.65
C LYS A 332 -26.76 25.98 0.83
N PRO A 333 -26.11 26.84 1.66
CA PRO A 333 -26.12 26.66 3.10
C PRO A 333 -27.56 26.67 3.62
N VAL A 334 -27.84 25.83 4.63
CA VAL A 334 -29.08 25.97 5.41
C VAL A 334 -29.00 27.29 6.16
N GLU A 335 -29.93 28.22 5.91
CA GLU A 335 -30.05 29.41 6.73
C GLU A 335 -30.41 28.99 8.15
N ALA A 336 -29.56 29.35 9.12
CA ALA A 336 -29.85 29.08 10.52
C ALA A 336 -31.11 29.84 10.93
N ASP A 337 -32.17 29.09 11.26
CA ASP A 337 -33.49 29.65 11.58
C ASP A 337 -33.45 30.39 12.92
N ASN A 338 -33.07 31.66 12.88
CA ASN A 338 -32.89 32.54 14.04
C ASN A 338 -34.21 32.83 14.79
N ASN A 339 -35.33 32.23 14.40
CA ASN A 339 -36.64 32.44 15.02
C ASN A 339 -36.87 31.68 16.33
N LEU A 340 -35.97 30.77 16.75
CA LEU A 340 -36.07 30.13 18.07
C LEU A 340 -35.64 31.03 19.24
N ALA A 341 -34.86 32.09 19.00
CA ALA A 341 -34.40 33.01 20.04
C ALA A 341 -35.47 34.04 20.48
N ALA A 342 -36.56 34.18 19.72
CA ALA A 342 -37.58 35.21 19.95
C ALA A 342 -38.71 34.78 20.90
N ASN A 343 -38.98 33.48 21.08
CA ASN A 343 -40.18 32.97 21.74
C ASN A 343 -39.97 32.43 23.18
N ILE A 344 -38.82 32.71 23.82
CA ILE A 344 -38.57 32.36 25.25
C ILE A 344 -38.17 33.61 26.05
N ARG A 345 -38.88 34.73 25.84
CA ARG A 345 -38.73 35.97 26.65
C ARG A 345 -40.04 36.64 27.09
N GLU A 346 -41.13 35.88 27.18
CA GLU A 346 -42.30 36.29 27.96
C GLU A 346 -42.78 35.15 28.88
N SER A 347 -42.27 35.12 30.13
CA SER A 347 -43.06 34.85 31.36
C SER A 347 -42.20 34.80 32.63
N VAL A 348 -42.17 35.93 33.33
CA VAL A 348 -42.18 36.06 34.81
C VAL A 348 -41.31 35.12 35.66
N VAL A 349 -40.19 35.64 36.19
CA VAL A 349 -39.87 35.53 37.62
C VAL A 349 -39.41 36.90 38.14
N THR A 350 -40.00 37.36 39.25
CA THR A 350 -39.77 38.67 39.88
C THR A 350 -38.50 38.72 40.75
N PRO A 351 -37.63 39.72 40.60
CA PRO A 351 -36.60 40.05 41.59
C PRO A 351 -37.06 41.14 42.57
N VAL A 352 -36.83 40.94 43.87
CA VAL A 352 -37.26 41.85 44.95
C VAL A 352 -36.05 42.58 45.55
N THR A 353 -35.88 43.87 45.19
CA THR A 353 -35.06 44.92 45.87
C THR A 353 -33.52 44.69 45.98
N ALA A 354 -32.65 45.71 46.06
CA ALA A 354 -32.86 47.16 46.21
C ALA A 354 -31.79 48.03 45.50
N THR A 355 -32.23 49.24 45.08
CA THR A 355 -31.54 50.56 45.04
C THR A 355 -30.00 50.63 45.16
N THR A 356 -29.26 51.42 44.35
CA THR A 356 -29.37 52.88 44.16
C THR A 356 -28.77 53.33 42.81
N SER A 357 -29.45 54.19 42.02
CA SER A 357 -29.17 55.62 41.75
C SER A 357 -27.78 55.93 41.10
N VAL A 358 -27.57 56.85 40.14
CA VAL A 358 -28.23 58.10 39.70
C VAL A 358 -28.07 58.32 38.16
N ILE A 359 -29.03 58.96 37.50
CA ILE A 359 -29.03 59.49 36.10
C ILE A 359 -28.78 61.03 36.13
N PRO A 360 -28.63 61.81 35.02
CA PRO A 360 -28.37 61.56 33.58
C PRO A 360 -27.13 62.41 33.11
N SER A 361 -26.79 62.72 31.84
CA SER A 361 -27.59 63.12 30.66
C SER A 361 -26.76 63.30 29.38
N ARG A 362 -27.41 63.14 28.21
CA ARG A 362 -27.31 63.94 26.95
C ARG A 362 -25.95 64.16 26.25
N SER A 363 -25.86 64.32 24.92
CA SER A 363 -26.75 64.03 23.76
C SER A 363 -26.01 64.38 22.45
N THR A 364 -26.57 63.97 21.29
CA THR A 364 -26.43 64.61 19.94
C THR A 364 -25.02 64.71 19.32
N GLU A 365 -24.66 64.02 18.23
CA GLU A 365 -25.17 64.03 16.83
C GLU A 365 -24.25 64.83 15.86
N ILE A 366 -24.47 64.60 14.55
CA ILE A 366 -23.99 65.33 13.36
C ILE A 366 -22.69 64.79 12.72
N ALA A 367 -22.83 64.44 11.43
CA ALA A 367 -21.78 64.01 10.52
C ALA A 367 -21.23 65.16 9.67
N ASN A 368 -20.09 64.99 8.99
CA ASN A 368 -19.78 65.79 7.79
C ASN A 368 -18.83 65.12 6.78
N GLN A 369 -18.85 65.65 5.56
CA GLN A 369 -18.20 65.17 4.33
C GLN A 369 -16.75 65.70 4.14
N GLY A 370 -15.99 65.14 3.18
CA GLY A 370 -14.73 65.72 2.68
C GLY A 370 -14.07 64.93 1.53
N ILE A 371 -13.48 65.61 0.55
CA ILE A 371 -12.99 65.07 -0.75
C ILE A 371 -11.53 65.53 -1.02
N THR A 372 -10.89 65.02 -2.10
CA THR A 372 -9.68 65.52 -2.83
C THR A 372 -8.29 65.06 -2.31
N ALA A 373 -7.22 64.85 -3.11
CA ALA A 373 -6.99 65.12 -4.56
C ALA A 373 -5.97 64.17 -5.27
N THR A 374 -5.88 64.33 -6.60
CA THR A 374 -4.98 63.74 -7.64
C THR A 374 -3.49 64.16 -7.52
N ILE A 375 -2.48 63.59 -8.24
CA ILE A 375 -2.08 63.72 -9.69
C ILE A 375 -0.97 62.65 -9.98
N SER A 376 -1.01 61.78 -11.02
CA SER A 376 -0.46 61.87 -12.41
C SER A 376 1.09 62.03 -12.54
N THR A 377 1.88 61.51 -13.50
CA THR A 377 1.70 61.02 -14.91
C THR A 377 2.70 59.88 -15.29
N ALA A 378 2.59 59.30 -16.51
CA ALA A 378 3.43 58.21 -17.06
C ALA A 378 4.18 58.58 -18.37
N ALA A 379 5.19 57.79 -18.81
CA ALA A 379 5.65 57.65 -20.22
C ALA A 379 6.65 56.48 -20.45
N THR A 380 6.89 56.10 -21.73
CA THR A 380 7.50 54.81 -22.18
C THR A 380 8.58 55.01 -23.27
N ARG A 381 9.61 54.12 -23.39
CA ARG A 381 10.17 53.47 -24.63
C ARG A 381 11.59 52.85 -24.50
N GLN A 382 11.93 51.93 -25.41
CA GLN A 382 13.16 51.07 -25.55
C GLN A 382 14.19 51.65 -26.58
N PRO A 383 15.21 50.92 -27.14
CA PRO A 383 16.34 50.09 -26.60
C PRO A 383 17.74 50.46 -27.21
N ALA A 384 18.87 49.77 -26.86
CA ALA A 384 19.94 49.24 -27.78
C ALA A 384 21.39 48.99 -27.22
N ILE A 385 21.98 47.83 -27.60
CA ILE A 385 23.40 47.52 -27.99
C ILE A 385 24.57 47.43 -26.95
N ALA A 386 25.53 46.52 -27.24
CA ALA A 386 26.71 46.07 -26.45
C ALA A 386 28.08 46.67 -26.92
N PRO A 387 29.23 46.22 -26.36
CA PRO A 387 30.19 45.46 -27.20
C PRO A 387 30.97 44.31 -26.47
N SER A 388 32.04 43.78 -27.10
CA SER A 388 32.58 42.40 -27.05
C SER A 388 34.08 42.23 -26.71
N ASN A 389 34.54 40.97 -26.51
CA ASN A 389 35.77 40.32 -27.04
C ASN A 389 35.83 38.84 -26.51
N ALA A 390 35.97 37.76 -27.31
CA ALA A 390 37.10 37.28 -28.13
C ALA A 390 38.33 36.84 -27.28
N SER A 391 39.02 35.70 -27.46
CA SER A 391 39.20 34.73 -28.57
C SER A 391 39.67 33.37 -27.98
N GLU A 392 39.92 32.21 -28.65
CA GLU A 392 39.90 31.74 -30.06
C GLU A 392 39.79 30.17 -30.11
N ASN A 393 39.87 29.53 -31.29
CA ASN A 393 40.00 28.07 -31.48
C ASN A 393 40.74 27.72 -32.80
N ILE A 394 41.64 26.73 -32.83
CA ILE A 394 42.47 26.33 -34.01
C ILE A 394 42.58 24.78 -34.00
N SER A 395 42.08 23.96 -34.93
CA SER A 395 42.14 23.85 -36.42
C SER A 395 43.32 23.04 -36.98
N SER A 396 43.03 21.86 -37.55
CA SER A 396 43.70 21.19 -38.72
C SER A 396 42.99 19.84 -39.03
N THR A 397 42.21 19.67 -40.12
CA THR A 397 42.53 19.47 -41.56
C THR A 397 43.03 18.06 -41.97
N GLY A 398 42.32 17.39 -42.88
CA GLY A 398 42.79 16.17 -43.57
C GLY A 398 41.72 15.52 -44.49
N LEU A 399 41.92 15.54 -45.81
CA LEU A 399 41.03 14.95 -46.84
C LEU A 399 41.46 13.52 -47.25
N ILE A 400 40.55 12.73 -47.82
CA ILE A 400 40.64 12.11 -49.17
C ILE A 400 39.41 11.23 -49.47
N LYS A 401 38.91 11.26 -50.72
CA LYS A 401 37.91 10.34 -51.27
C LYS A 401 38.59 9.14 -51.94
N ASN A 402 37.98 7.96 -51.93
CA ASN A 402 38.11 7.02 -53.05
C ASN A 402 36.91 6.06 -53.17
N HIS A 403 36.49 5.77 -54.40
CA HIS A 403 35.53 4.71 -54.74
C HIS A 403 36.28 3.43 -55.14
N GLN A 404 35.79 2.26 -54.75
CA GLN A 404 35.51 1.13 -55.67
C GLN A 404 34.72 0.01 -54.96
N ALA A 405 34.21 -0.96 -55.72
CA ALA A 405 33.06 -1.80 -55.39
C ALA A 405 33.39 -3.29 -55.09
N HIS A 406 32.33 -4.04 -54.73
CA HIS A 406 32.25 -5.51 -54.51
C HIS A 406 32.88 -6.02 -53.20
N ASN A 407 32.16 -6.69 -52.29
CA ASN A 407 31.15 -7.74 -52.48
C ASN A 407 30.09 -7.77 -51.36
N ASN A 408 28.89 -8.27 -51.68
CA ASN A 408 27.87 -8.61 -50.68
C ASN A 408 28.30 -9.84 -49.86
N ILE A 409 28.80 -9.62 -48.64
CA ILE A 409 28.68 -10.60 -47.56
C ILE A 409 27.51 -10.14 -46.70
N VAL A 410 26.42 -10.90 -46.69
CA VAL A 410 25.34 -10.71 -45.72
C VAL A 410 25.83 -11.21 -44.38
N LEU A 411 26.56 -10.35 -43.65
CA LEU A 411 26.61 -10.48 -42.20
C LEU A 411 25.22 -10.15 -41.67
N ASN A 412 24.63 -11.07 -40.91
CA ASN A 412 23.55 -10.74 -40.01
C ASN A 412 24.09 -9.67 -39.06
N ASN A 413 23.67 -8.42 -39.24
CA ASN A 413 24.00 -7.33 -38.34
C ASN A 413 23.42 -7.65 -36.96
N VAL A 414 24.27 -8.19 -36.08
CA VAL A 414 24.08 -8.07 -34.64
C VAL A 414 24.22 -6.59 -34.34
N VAL A 415 23.10 -5.88 -34.41
CA VAL A 415 22.98 -4.53 -33.86
C VAL A 415 23.37 -4.65 -32.38
N PRO A 416 24.42 -3.95 -31.91
CA PRO A 416 24.73 -3.96 -30.49
C PRO A 416 23.48 -3.50 -29.73
N SER A 417 23.02 -4.29 -28.76
CA SER A 417 21.99 -3.83 -27.82
C SER A 417 22.40 -2.48 -27.28
N GLN A 418 21.48 -1.52 -27.21
CA GLN A 418 21.77 -0.22 -26.60
C GLN A 418 22.42 -0.45 -25.24
N ARG A 419 23.50 0.29 -24.93
CA ARG A 419 24.03 0.32 -23.56
C ARG A 419 22.98 0.98 -22.67
N SER A 420 22.13 0.14 -22.11
CA SER A 420 21.25 0.50 -21.01
C SER A 420 22.09 0.61 -19.75
N ASN A 421 21.79 1.60 -18.92
CA ASN A 421 22.40 1.77 -17.60
C ASN A 421 21.74 0.87 -16.54
N LEU A 422 20.81 0.01 -16.94
CA LEU A 422 20.14 -0.92 -16.02
C LEU A 422 21.06 -2.07 -15.64
N VAL A 423 21.01 -2.45 -14.36
CA VAL A 423 21.72 -3.61 -13.81
C VAL A 423 20.73 -4.49 -13.05
N TYR A 424 20.84 -5.80 -13.25
CA TYR A 424 20.17 -6.80 -12.43
C TYR A 424 21.23 -7.81 -11.97
N VAL A 425 21.64 -7.72 -10.70
CA VAL A 425 22.79 -8.45 -10.16
C VAL A 425 22.37 -9.40 -9.04
N LEU A 426 23.07 -10.54 -8.94
CA LEU A 426 22.94 -11.50 -7.84
C LEU A 426 24.19 -11.49 -6.96
N GLY A 427 24.06 -11.88 -5.70
CA GLY A 427 25.22 -12.03 -4.81
C GLY A 427 24.84 -12.20 -3.35
N THR A 428 25.69 -11.69 -2.48
CA THR A 428 25.45 -11.49 -1.04
C THR A 428 25.64 -10.03 -0.67
N LEU A 429 24.89 -9.51 0.30
CA LEU A 429 25.10 -8.18 0.85
C LEU A 429 26.32 -8.13 1.77
N GLY A 430 26.92 -6.95 1.86
CA GLY A 430 27.91 -6.60 2.85
C GLY A 430 27.92 -5.09 3.08
N TYR A 431 28.81 -4.64 3.97
CA TYR A 431 29.00 -3.22 4.26
C TYR A 431 30.49 -2.89 4.36
N ASP A 432 30.83 -1.64 4.06
CA ASP A 432 32.19 -1.09 4.15
C ASP A 432 32.15 0.33 4.73
N PHE A 433 33.21 0.71 5.45
CA PHE A 433 33.27 2.01 6.13
C PHE A 433 33.79 3.14 5.23
N GLY A 434 34.54 2.84 4.17
CA GLY A 434 35.22 3.79 3.29
C GLY A 434 36.37 4.57 3.93
N THR A 435 36.23 5.00 5.19
CA THR A 435 37.20 5.82 5.93
C THR A 435 37.34 5.37 7.39
N GLU A 436 38.50 5.66 7.97
CA GLU A 436 38.81 5.43 9.38
C GLU A 436 37.89 6.20 10.31
N ALA A 437 37.53 7.44 9.95
CA ALA A 437 36.61 8.27 10.73
C ALA A 437 35.24 7.60 10.89
N ARG A 438 34.65 7.10 9.79
CA ARG A 438 33.35 6.41 9.84
C ARG A 438 33.42 5.10 10.61
N ARG A 439 34.47 4.31 10.40
CA ARG A 439 34.74 3.09 11.16
C ARG A 439 34.80 3.37 12.66
N ASP A 440 35.47 4.45 13.06
CA ASP A 440 35.60 4.82 14.47
C ASP A 440 34.27 5.30 15.08
N THR A 441 33.42 5.99 14.31
CA THR A 441 32.03 6.31 14.72
C THR A 441 31.26 5.05 15.13
N PHE A 442 31.23 4.01 14.30
CA PHE A 442 30.56 2.74 14.67
C PHE A 442 31.19 2.09 15.89
N LYS A 443 32.52 2.10 16.01
CA LYS A 443 33.24 1.59 17.19
C LYS A 443 32.90 2.35 18.50
N GLN A 444 32.50 3.61 18.42
CA GLN A 444 32.10 4.41 19.58
C GLN A 444 30.60 4.29 19.91
N LEU A 445 29.74 4.14 18.90
CA LEU A 445 28.29 4.11 19.08
C LEU A 445 27.71 2.70 19.32
N MET A 446 28.36 1.65 18.82
CA MET A 446 27.89 0.27 19.03
C MET A 446 28.11 -0.16 20.48
N PRO A 447 27.10 -0.74 21.16
CA PRO A 447 27.17 -1.09 22.58
C PRO A 447 28.23 -2.16 22.87
N THR A 448 28.79 -2.13 24.08
CA THR A 448 29.66 -3.21 24.57
C THR A 448 28.89 -4.53 24.64
N ILE A 449 29.59 -5.63 24.39
CA ILE A 449 29.04 -6.98 24.50
C ILE A 449 29.57 -7.68 25.75
N THR A 450 28.73 -8.45 26.43
CA THR A 450 29.11 -9.20 27.63
C THR A 450 29.21 -10.68 27.30
N ILE A 451 30.42 -11.24 27.39
CA ILE A 451 30.67 -12.69 27.26
C ILE A 451 31.25 -13.19 28.57
N ASP A 452 30.64 -14.21 29.19
CA ASP A 452 31.08 -14.81 30.46
C ASP A 452 31.34 -13.78 31.60
N ASN A 453 30.46 -12.78 31.72
CA ASN A 453 30.57 -11.62 32.63
C ASN A 453 31.79 -10.70 32.38
N ILE A 454 32.39 -10.74 31.20
CA ILE A 454 33.44 -9.82 30.75
C ILE A 454 32.82 -8.87 29.71
N GLU A 455 32.82 -7.57 30.01
CA GLU A 455 32.50 -6.54 29.02
C GLU A 455 33.66 -6.40 28.01
N LEU A 456 33.33 -6.58 26.73
CA LEU A 456 34.24 -6.40 25.61
C LEU A 456 33.76 -5.23 24.73
N PRO A 457 34.70 -4.46 24.15
CA PRO A 457 34.34 -3.41 23.19
C PRO A 457 33.66 -4.02 21.96
N SER A 458 32.69 -3.29 21.40
CA SER A 458 32.03 -3.66 20.15
C SER A 458 33.04 -3.86 19.01
N ASN A 459 32.77 -4.86 18.19
CA ASN A 459 33.51 -5.13 16.96
C ASN A 459 32.64 -4.77 15.75
N PRO A 460 32.81 -3.59 15.12
CA PRO A 460 32.02 -3.21 13.97
C PRO A 460 32.25 -4.10 12.72
N TYR A 461 33.27 -4.97 12.73
CA TYR A 461 33.47 -5.99 11.70
C TYR A 461 32.71 -7.30 11.97
N ASP A 462 32.12 -7.48 13.15
CA ASP A 462 31.18 -8.59 13.41
C ASP A 462 29.81 -8.19 12.89
N ALA A 463 29.40 -8.81 11.78
CA ALA A 463 28.14 -8.49 11.12
C ALA A 463 26.92 -8.72 12.02
N ARG A 464 27.01 -9.57 13.05
CA ARG A 464 25.94 -9.78 14.03
C ARG A 464 25.73 -8.52 14.88
N GLN A 465 26.79 -8.07 15.53
CA GLN A 465 26.77 -6.84 16.32
C GLN A 465 26.36 -5.62 15.48
N MET A 466 26.77 -5.57 14.21
CA MET A 466 26.35 -4.52 13.29
C MET A 466 24.86 -4.59 12.97
N VAL A 467 24.30 -5.78 12.70
CA VAL A 467 22.87 -5.97 12.45
C VAL A 467 22.04 -5.58 13.68
N ASP A 468 22.40 -6.05 14.88
CA ASP A 468 21.72 -5.74 16.14
C ASP A 468 21.70 -4.20 16.40
N TYR A 469 22.84 -3.54 16.13
CA TYR A 469 22.95 -2.10 16.23
C TYR A 469 22.08 -1.36 15.20
N LEU A 470 22.09 -1.81 13.94
CA LEU A 470 21.33 -1.17 12.85
C LEU A 470 19.83 -1.43 12.92
N GLU A 471 19.38 -2.52 13.53
CA GLU A 471 17.96 -2.79 13.79
C GLU A 471 17.35 -1.68 14.67
N THR A 472 18.04 -1.36 15.77
CA THR A 472 17.64 -0.32 16.72
C THR A 472 18.02 1.10 16.27
N ASN A 473 18.96 1.24 15.33
CA ASN A 473 19.48 2.52 14.84
C ASN A 473 19.41 2.61 13.31
N LEU A 474 18.27 2.28 12.70
CA LEU A 474 18.12 2.18 11.24
C LEU A 474 18.59 3.43 10.48
N SER A 475 18.54 4.61 11.08
CA SER A 475 19.03 5.84 10.46
C SER A 475 20.55 5.89 10.21
N GLU A 476 21.34 4.99 10.82
CA GLU A 476 22.79 4.85 10.60
C GLU A 476 23.14 3.91 9.43
N THR A 477 22.18 3.16 8.89
CA THR A 477 22.39 2.37 7.66
C THR A 477 22.90 3.24 6.50
N LYS A 478 22.43 4.49 6.40
CA LYS A 478 22.87 5.49 5.40
C LYS A 478 24.33 5.91 5.54
N SER A 479 24.93 5.69 6.71
CA SER A 479 26.32 6.02 6.97
C SER A 479 27.23 5.01 6.25
N LEU A 480 26.88 3.73 6.23
CA LEU A 480 27.66 2.64 5.61
C LEU A 480 27.66 2.68 4.07
N ILE A 481 28.74 2.19 3.46
CA ILE A 481 28.76 1.82 2.05
C ILE A 481 28.21 0.39 1.96
N TRP A 482 26.97 0.24 1.52
CA TRP A 482 26.40 -1.09 1.23
C TRP A 482 27.03 -1.67 -0.03
N THR A 483 27.36 -2.95 -0.02
CA THR A 483 27.95 -3.66 -1.16
C THR A 483 27.10 -4.87 -1.55
N VAL A 484 27.05 -5.16 -2.85
CA VAL A 484 26.72 -6.50 -3.33
C VAL A 484 28.01 -7.19 -3.78
N ASN A 485 28.19 -8.40 -3.29
CA ASN A 485 29.40 -9.19 -3.45
C ASN A 485 29.09 -10.41 -4.30
N LEU A 486 29.91 -10.67 -5.32
CA LEU A 486 29.99 -12.01 -5.91
C LEU A 486 31.01 -12.78 -5.07
N GLU A 487 30.48 -13.69 -4.24
CA GLU A 487 31.24 -14.39 -3.19
C GLU A 487 31.88 -13.37 -2.24
N LEU A 488 33.22 -13.29 -2.21
CA LEU A 488 33.97 -12.37 -1.34
C LEU A 488 34.41 -11.08 -2.07
N THR A 489 33.96 -10.86 -3.31
CA THR A 489 34.38 -9.71 -4.14
C THR A 489 33.27 -8.68 -4.25
N PRO A 490 33.42 -7.47 -3.67
CA PRO A 490 32.46 -6.38 -3.87
C PRO A 490 32.53 -5.88 -5.31
N ILE A 491 31.38 -5.87 -5.99
CA ILE A 491 31.27 -5.51 -7.41
C ILE A 491 30.46 -4.23 -7.66
N TYR A 492 29.50 -3.91 -6.79
CA TYR A 492 28.81 -2.63 -6.77
C TYR A 492 28.62 -2.14 -5.34
N ALA A 493 28.70 -0.82 -5.16
CA ALA A 493 28.16 -0.16 -3.98
C ALA A 493 26.69 0.18 -4.22
N ILE A 494 25.81 -0.16 -3.29
CA ILE A 494 24.38 0.11 -3.38
C ILE A 494 24.12 1.48 -2.77
N LYS A 495 23.43 2.35 -3.52
CA LYS A 495 23.04 3.69 -3.07
C LYS A 495 21.52 3.85 -3.21
N PRO A 496 20.76 3.69 -2.13
CA PRO A 496 19.35 4.06 -2.06
C PRO A 496 19.16 5.55 -2.41
N VAL A 497 18.19 5.86 -3.28
CA VAL A 497 17.85 7.23 -3.71
C VAL A 497 16.34 7.39 -3.93
N GLY A 498 15.85 8.63 -3.82
CA GLY A 498 14.42 8.95 -3.99
C GLY A 498 13.61 8.70 -2.71
N ALA A 499 12.28 8.72 -2.83
CA ALA A 499 11.37 8.61 -1.69
C ALA A 499 11.55 7.28 -0.91
N PHE A 500 11.73 6.17 -1.62
CA PHE A 500 11.84 4.83 -1.05
C PHE A 500 13.23 4.49 -0.45
N ALA A 501 14.07 5.50 -0.15
CA ALA A 501 15.45 5.26 0.25
C ALA A 501 15.56 4.56 1.62
N ALA A 502 14.68 4.88 2.57
CA ALA A 502 14.69 4.30 3.91
C ALA A 502 14.30 2.81 3.89
N GLU A 503 13.31 2.47 3.09
CA GLU A 503 12.77 1.13 2.90
C GLU A 503 13.81 0.23 2.21
N ILE A 504 14.58 0.76 1.26
CA ILE A 504 15.69 0.00 0.66
C ILE A 504 16.80 -0.25 1.71
N TYR A 505 17.11 0.71 2.58
CA TYR A 505 18.04 0.46 3.69
C TYR A 505 17.52 -0.59 4.68
N GLN A 506 16.21 -0.58 4.99
CA GLN A 506 15.57 -1.59 5.83
C GLN A 506 15.62 -2.98 5.19
N VAL A 507 15.29 -3.10 3.90
CA VAL A 507 15.39 -4.36 3.15
C VAL A 507 16.82 -4.87 3.10
N MET A 508 17.82 -3.99 2.94
CA MET A 508 19.24 -4.39 2.99
C MET A 508 19.68 -4.82 4.39
N GLN A 509 19.18 -4.19 5.46
CA GLN A 509 19.46 -4.59 6.84
C GLN A 509 18.83 -5.96 7.14
N TYR A 510 17.57 -6.21 6.76
CA TYR A 510 16.91 -7.50 6.92
C TYR A 510 17.62 -8.62 6.13
N MET A 511 18.02 -8.36 4.88
CA MET A 511 18.80 -9.32 4.09
C MET A 511 20.19 -9.59 4.67
N LEU A 512 20.84 -8.59 5.27
CA LEU A 512 22.10 -8.78 5.99
C LEU A 512 21.91 -9.58 7.28
N ALA A 513 20.79 -9.36 7.99
CA ALA A 513 20.38 -10.13 9.17
C ALA A 513 20.13 -11.61 8.81
N GLY A 514 19.37 -11.88 7.74
CA GLY A 514 19.19 -13.25 7.27
C GLY A 514 20.51 -13.94 6.90
N GLN A 515 21.50 -13.22 6.36
CA GLN A 515 22.80 -13.80 5.98
C GLN A 515 23.71 -14.21 7.16
N ILE A 516 23.46 -13.73 8.38
CA ILE A 516 24.26 -14.05 9.58
C ILE A 516 23.61 -15.13 10.46
N LEU A 517 22.37 -15.52 10.17
CA LEU A 517 21.68 -16.60 10.86
C LEU A 517 22.28 -17.98 10.52
N PRO A 518 22.09 -19.01 11.37
CA PRO A 518 22.44 -20.38 11.02
C PRO A 518 21.69 -20.88 9.78
N GLU A 519 22.30 -21.70 8.92
CA GLU A 519 21.66 -22.24 7.70
C GLU A 519 20.33 -23.00 7.93
N ALA A 520 20.11 -23.47 9.16
CA ALA A 520 18.89 -24.14 9.57
C ALA A 520 17.72 -23.16 9.81
N ASP A 521 18.01 -21.93 10.21
CA ASP A 521 17.06 -20.90 10.64
C ASP A 521 16.09 -20.50 9.51
N GLU A 522 14.80 -20.33 9.81
CA GLU A 522 13.77 -20.08 8.80
C GLU A 522 14.01 -18.76 8.03
N ASP A 523 14.53 -17.73 8.71
CA ASP A 523 14.87 -16.43 8.12
C ASP A 523 16.25 -16.38 7.43
N TYR A 524 16.98 -17.51 7.34
CA TYR A 524 18.32 -17.53 6.74
C TYR A 524 18.31 -17.15 5.25
N VAL A 525 19.03 -16.08 4.90
CA VAL A 525 19.18 -15.58 3.52
C VAL A 525 20.53 -16.01 2.96
N GLU A 526 20.53 -16.89 1.97
CA GLU A 526 21.76 -17.40 1.36
C GLU A 526 22.24 -16.51 0.18
N ARG A 527 21.30 -15.93 -0.57
CA ARG A 527 21.53 -15.21 -1.83
C ARG A 527 20.53 -14.05 -1.98
N VAL A 528 20.93 -12.98 -2.65
CA VAL A 528 20.07 -11.84 -2.99
C VAL A 528 20.06 -11.49 -4.48
N SER A 529 18.97 -10.86 -4.97
CA SER A 529 18.98 -10.01 -6.18
C SER A 529 18.93 -8.53 -5.85
N ILE A 530 19.61 -7.71 -6.64
CA ILE A 530 19.54 -6.24 -6.56
C ILE A 530 19.32 -5.65 -7.97
N PRO A 531 18.12 -5.10 -8.28
CA PRO A 531 17.85 -4.33 -9.48
C PRO A 531 18.23 -2.85 -9.27
N GLY A 532 18.93 -2.23 -10.21
CA GLY A 532 19.38 -0.85 -10.05
C GLY A 532 19.80 -0.16 -11.34
N ILE A 533 20.23 1.10 -11.21
CA ILE A 533 20.71 1.95 -12.30
C ILE A 533 22.19 2.27 -12.05
N LEU A 534 23.05 1.80 -12.93
CA LEU A 534 24.47 2.13 -12.98
C LEU A 534 24.64 3.60 -13.36
N THR A 535 25.56 4.28 -12.68
CA THR A 535 25.94 5.67 -12.98
C THR A 535 27.46 5.78 -13.04
N ASP A 536 27.97 6.91 -13.55
CA ASP A 536 29.40 7.21 -13.52
C ASP A 536 29.93 7.51 -12.10
N GLU A 537 29.07 7.48 -11.09
CA GLU A 537 29.44 7.59 -9.68
C GLU A 537 30.19 6.33 -9.24
N THR A 538 31.34 6.51 -8.58
CA THR A 538 32.16 5.43 -7.99
C THR A 538 32.44 5.75 -6.53
N VAL A 539 32.65 4.73 -5.71
CA VAL A 539 33.07 4.89 -4.32
C VAL A 539 34.34 4.11 -4.05
N LYS A 540 35.20 4.67 -3.20
CA LYS A 540 36.40 4.01 -2.69
C LYS A 540 36.05 3.31 -1.37
N LEU A 541 36.27 2.00 -1.33
CA LEU A 541 36.13 1.17 -0.14
C LEU A 541 37.31 1.38 0.83
N PHE A 542 37.17 0.91 2.06
CA PHE A 542 38.20 0.93 3.09
C PHE A 542 39.47 0.17 2.66
N SER A 543 39.34 -0.87 1.83
CA SER A 543 40.45 -1.60 1.20
C SER A 543 41.26 -0.77 0.19
N GLY A 544 40.74 0.39 -0.21
CA GLY A 544 41.28 1.21 -1.29
C GLY A 544 40.75 0.86 -2.69
N GLN A 545 40.02 -0.25 -2.84
CA GLN A 545 39.35 -0.62 -4.08
C GLN A 545 38.30 0.43 -4.46
N ILE A 546 38.21 0.79 -5.73
CA ILE A 546 37.18 1.68 -6.27
C ILE A 546 36.16 0.84 -7.02
N ILE A 547 34.88 0.96 -6.67
CA ILE A 547 33.78 0.21 -7.30
C ILE A 547 32.67 1.16 -7.80
N PRO A 548 31.94 0.79 -8.85
CA PRO A 548 30.80 1.56 -9.35
C PRO A 548 29.63 1.60 -8.37
N VAL A 549 28.88 2.71 -8.39
CA VAL A 549 27.68 2.90 -7.58
C VAL A 549 26.42 2.55 -8.38
N LEU A 550 25.65 1.62 -7.82
CA LEU A 550 24.34 1.19 -8.27
C LEU A 550 23.25 1.96 -7.53
N LYS A 551 22.54 2.84 -8.22
CA LYS A 551 21.41 3.58 -7.64
C LYS A 551 20.16 2.72 -7.64
N VAL A 552 19.58 2.53 -6.46
CA VAL A 552 18.34 1.77 -6.26
C VAL A 552 17.30 2.76 -5.73
N ASN A 553 16.10 2.76 -6.31
CA ASN A 553 15.04 3.73 -5.96
C ASN A 553 13.67 3.08 -5.71
N SER A 554 13.63 1.77 -5.56
CA SER A 554 12.46 0.99 -5.15
C SER A 554 12.95 -0.38 -4.65
N PRO A 555 12.36 -0.95 -3.60
CA PRO A 555 12.69 -2.32 -3.17
C PRO A 555 12.19 -3.41 -4.15
N ARG A 556 11.36 -3.07 -5.13
CA ARG A 556 10.76 -4.04 -6.07
C ARG A 556 11.80 -4.79 -6.90
N GLY A 557 11.84 -6.12 -6.71
CA GLY A 557 12.79 -7.03 -7.36
C GLY A 557 14.06 -7.27 -6.55
N MET A 558 14.21 -6.63 -5.39
CA MET A 558 15.11 -7.10 -4.35
C MET A 558 14.47 -8.30 -3.67
N TYR A 559 15.16 -9.43 -3.68
CA TYR A 559 14.72 -10.67 -3.05
C TYR A 559 15.89 -11.29 -2.30
N GLY A 560 15.59 -11.99 -1.21
CA GLY A 560 16.50 -12.89 -0.51
C GLY A 560 15.93 -14.30 -0.56
N TRP A 561 16.78 -15.32 -0.65
CA TRP A 561 16.31 -16.72 -0.74
C TRP A 561 17.11 -17.66 0.16
N LYS A 562 16.39 -18.61 0.76
CA LYS A 562 16.92 -19.82 1.42
C LYS A 562 16.78 -21.00 0.47
N VAL A 563 17.89 -21.62 0.05
CA VAL A 563 17.83 -22.75 -0.90
C VAL A 563 17.07 -23.94 -0.30
N ASN A 564 17.25 -24.22 1.00
CA ASN A 564 16.57 -25.33 1.69
C ASN A 564 15.05 -25.20 1.69
N THR A 565 14.49 -24.04 2.06
CA THR A 565 13.03 -23.80 2.08
C THR A 565 12.39 -23.89 0.69
N LEU A 566 13.11 -23.46 -0.35
CA LEU A 566 12.66 -23.64 -1.74
C LEU A 566 12.63 -25.13 -2.14
N ILE A 567 13.56 -25.95 -1.62
CA ILE A 567 13.56 -27.40 -1.87
C ILE A 567 12.44 -28.09 -1.08
N GLU A 568 12.19 -27.68 0.15
CA GLU A 568 11.10 -28.21 1.00
C GLU A 568 9.73 -27.99 0.33
N SER A 569 9.41 -26.75 -0.06
CA SER A 569 8.18 -26.45 -0.80
C SER A 569 8.07 -27.21 -2.14
N ALA A 570 9.21 -27.40 -2.83
CA ALA A 570 9.24 -28.16 -4.08
C ALA A 570 8.99 -29.66 -3.88
N ILE A 571 9.41 -30.22 -2.76
CA ILE A 571 9.19 -31.62 -2.36
C ILE A 571 7.73 -31.82 -1.94
N GLU A 572 7.20 -30.97 -1.06
CA GLU A 572 5.80 -31.01 -0.60
C GLU A 572 4.81 -31.06 -1.77
N THR A 573 5.09 -30.31 -2.84
CA THR A 573 4.28 -30.25 -4.06
C THR A 573 4.23 -31.59 -4.83
N VAL A 574 5.20 -32.49 -4.63
CA VAL A 574 5.32 -33.77 -5.34
C VAL A 574 5.00 -34.99 -4.45
N SER A 575 5.15 -34.87 -3.13
CA SER A 575 5.05 -35.97 -2.17
C SER A 575 3.65 -36.57 -1.93
N ALA A 576 2.69 -36.36 -2.85
CA ALA A 576 1.39 -37.02 -2.81
C ALA A 576 1.42 -38.48 -3.32
N GLU A 577 2.47 -38.91 -4.04
CA GLU A 577 2.47 -40.19 -4.79
C GLU A 577 3.75 -41.05 -4.66
N HIS A 578 4.81 -40.63 -3.95
CA HIS A 578 6.14 -41.28 -3.99
C HIS A 578 6.69 -41.69 -2.61
N GLU A 579 7.55 -42.73 -2.56
CA GLU A 579 8.10 -43.29 -1.32
C GLU A 579 9.20 -42.43 -0.67
N ILE A 580 9.38 -42.57 0.65
CA ILE A 580 10.36 -41.83 1.48
C ILE A 580 11.81 -41.93 0.95
N ALA A 581 12.18 -43.04 0.29
CA ALA A 581 13.51 -43.22 -0.29
C ALA A 581 13.77 -42.27 -1.48
N ASP A 582 12.73 -41.83 -2.17
CA ASP A 582 12.81 -40.90 -3.31
C ASP A 582 13.01 -39.46 -2.83
N GLU A 583 12.46 -39.08 -1.66
CA GLU A 583 12.60 -37.73 -1.09
C GLU A 583 14.07 -37.32 -0.92
N ALA A 584 14.90 -38.21 -0.37
CA ALA A 584 16.32 -37.94 -0.17
C ALA A 584 17.10 -37.84 -1.50
N ARG A 585 16.63 -38.49 -2.58
CA ARG A 585 17.16 -38.33 -3.94
C ARG A 585 16.74 -36.99 -4.52
N MET A 586 15.44 -36.68 -4.47
CA MET A 586 14.86 -35.42 -4.94
C MET A 586 15.50 -34.22 -4.25
N ARG A 587 15.66 -34.23 -2.92
CA ARG A 587 16.34 -33.16 -2.14
C ARG A 587 17.73 -32.89 -2.70
N ARG A 588 18.59 -33.91 -2.82
CA ARG A 588 19.95 -33.77 -3.39
C ARG A 588 19.94 -33.23 -4.83
N SER A 589 19.03 -33.73 -5.67
CA SER A 589 18.95 -33.32 -7.07
C SER A 589 18.43 -31.87 -7.23
N LEU A 590 17.47 -31.44 -6.41
CA LEU A 590 17.00 -30.05 -6.34
C LEU A 590 18.09 -29.11 -5.79
N THR A 591 18.80 -29.49 -4.72
CA THR A 591 19.98 -28.75 -4.22
C THR A 591 21.03 -28.57 -5.31
N SER A 592 21.37 -29.64 -6.03
CA SER A 592 22.33 -29.61 -7.13
C SER A 592 21.86 -28.71 -8.27
N PHE A 593 20.58 -28.80 -8.66
CA PHE A 593 19.96 -27.97 -9.68
C PHE A 593 19.99 -26.47 -9.34
N LEU A 594 19.49 -26.09 -8.16
CA LEU A 594 19.40 -24.69 -7.73
C LEU A 594 20.80 -24.06 -7.56
N ASN A 595 21.73 -24.78 -6.93
CA ASN A 595 23.12 -24.34 -6.86
C ASN A 595 23.72 -24.17 -8.25
N ARG A 596 23.60 -25.18 -9.12
CA ARG A 596 24.16 -25.10 -10.47
C ARG A 596 23.55 -23.97 -11.28
N ILE A 597 22.26 -23.68 -11.15
CA ILE A 597 21.65 -22.51 -11.79
C ILE A 597 22.26 -21.20 -11.29
N TYR A 598 22.46 -21.04 -9.98
CA TYR A 598 23.14 -19.86 -9.45
C TYR A 598 24.58 -19.76 -9.96
N TYR A 599 25.36 -20.85 -9.87
CA TYR A 599 26.78 -20.84 -10.25
C TYR A 599 27.00 -20.72 -11.76
N ASP A 600 26.18 -21.35 -12.61
CA ASP A 600 26.28 -21.27 -14.08
C ASP A 600 25.80 -19.92 -14.64
N LEU A 601 24.90 -19.21 -13.94
CA LEU A 601 24.26 -17.98 -14.44
C LEU A 601 24.74 -16.68 -13.81
N ARG A 602 25.23 -16.68 -12.56
CA ARG A 602 25.62 -15.44 -11.85
C ARG A 602 26.69 -14.65 -12.61
N ASN A 603 26.42 -13.36 -12.84
CA ASN A 603 27.29 -12.47 -13.58
C ASN A 603 27.09 -11.01 -13.13
N VAL A 604 27.87 -10.07 -13.69
CA VAL A 604 27.84 -8.64 -13.29
C VAL A 604 26.55 -7.89 -13.69
N GLY A 605 25.69 -8.47 -14.51
CA GLY A 605 24.31 -8.02 -14.69
C GLY A 605 24.10 -6.74 -15.50
N GLN A 606 25.07 -6.25 -16.28
CA GLN A 606 24.95 -4.97 -16.99
C GLN A 606 24.26 -5.09 -18.35
N ILE A 607 24.73 -5.99 -19.21
CA ILE A 607 24.18 -6.13 -20.57
C ILE A 607 22.86 -6.92 -20.56
N ALA A 608 22.03 -6.74 -21.59
CA ALA A 608 20.69 -7.34 -21.63
C ALA A 608 20.68 -8.86 -21.42
N ARG A 609 21.61 -9.57 -22.07
CA ARG A 609 21.79 -11.02 -21.90
C ARG A 609 22.14 -11.41 -20.46
N ASP A 610 22.98 -10.62 -19.82
CA ASP A 610 23.50 -10.83 -18.46
C ASP A 610 22.40 -10.58 -17.41
N ARG A 611 21.58 -9.53 -17.60
CA ARG A 611 20.34 -9.31 -16.85
C ARG A 611 19.38 -10.50 -17.00
N ALA A 612 19.22 -11.03 -18.22
CA ALA A 612 18.33 -12.15 -18.48
C ALA A 612 18.82 -13.46 -17.83
N LEU A 613 20.14 -13.70 -17.80
CA LEU A 613 20.76 -14.83 -17.11
C LEU A 613 20.56 -14.74 -15.58
N ASN A 614 20.87 -13.58 -14.99
CA ASN A 614 20.69 -13.37 -13.55
C ASN A 614 19.21 -13.47 -13.15
N PHE A 615 18.29 -12.86 -13.91
CA PHE A 615 16.86 -12.98 -13.65
C PHE A 615 16.32 -14.40 -13.91
N ALA A 616 16.92 -15.18 -14.82
CA ALA A 616 16.56 -16.57 -15.00
C ALA A 616 16.88 -17.44 -13.78
N ALA A 617 17.97 -17.14 -13.05
CA ALA A 617 18.23 -17.79 -11.77
C ALA A 617 17.17 -17.42 -10.73
N THR A 618 16.82 -16.13 -10.60
CA THR A 618 15.69 -15.67 -9.77
C THR A 618 14.39 -16.39 -10.12
N ASN A 619 14.02 -16.44 -11.39
CA ASN A 619 12.85 -17.19 -11.86
C ASN A 619 12.92 -18.67 -11.53
N ALA A 620 14.09 -19.30 -11.60
CA ALA A 620 14.23 -20.72 -11.28
C ALA A 620 14.05 -21.01 -9.78
N PHE A 621 14.49 -20.09 -8.90
CA PHE A 621 14.17 -20.13 -7.48
C PHE A 621 12.67 -19.96 -7.23
N GLN A 622 12.03 -18.97 -7.87
CA GLN A 622 10.58 -18.70 -7.72
C GLN A 622 9.68 -19.79 -8.33
N ALA A 623 10.13 -20.44 -9.41
CA ALA A 623 9.39 -21.47 -10.14
C ALA A 623 9.89 -22.89 -9.86
N VAL A 624 10.54 -23.13 -8.70
CA VAL A 624 11.17 -24.42 -8.36
C VAL A 624 10.21 -25.62 -8.51
N GLN A 625 8.93 -25.43 -8.14
CA GLN A 625 7.83 -26.40 -8.29
C GLN A 625 7.56 -26.80 -9.76
N THR A 626 7.92 -25.97 -10.74
CA THR A 626 7.77 -26.30 -12.18
C THR A 626 8.78 -27.37 -12.63
N PHE A 627 9.93 -27.49 -11.94
CA PHE A 627 10.97 -28.46 -12.27
C PHE A 627 10.94 -29.71 -11.39
N SER A 628 10.29 -29.64 -10.22
CA SER A 628 10.26 -30.75 -9.26
C SER A 628 9.74 -32.05 -9.89
N GLN A 629 8.74 -31.98 -10.78
CA GLN A 629 8.27 -33.15 -11.54
C GLN A 629 9.35 -33.77 -12.45
N ALA A 630 10.22 -32.96 -13.09
CA ALA A 630 11.31 -33.49 -13.91
C ALA A 630 12.41 -34.12 -13.04
N VAL A 631 12.68 -33.53 -11.87
CA VAL A 631 13.65 -34.07 -10.91
C VAL A 631 13.15 -35.36 -10.25
N ALA A 632 11.87 -35.43 -9.88
CA ALA A 632 11.20 -36.64 -9.40
C ALA A 632 11.22 -37.77 -10.44
N MET A 633 11.14 -37.42 -11.73
CA MET A 633 11.35 -38.34 -12.83
C MET A 633 12.81 -38.83 -12.98
N GLY A 634 13.73 -38.46 -12.09
CA GLY A 634 15.14 -38.82 -12.14
C GLY A 634 15.98 -37.99 -13.12
N MET A 635 15.45 -36.86 -13.64
CA MET A 635 16.14 -36.05 -14.63
C MET A 635 17.00 -34.95 -13.99
N GLU A 636 18.19 -34.73 -14.53
CA GLU A 636 19.15 -33.70 -14.11
C GLU A 636 19.29 -32.60 -15.17
N LEU A 637 19.76 -31.41 -14.76
CA LEU A 637 20.03 -30.31 -15.68
C LEU A 637 21.21 -30.65 -16.60
N HIS A 638 20.94 -30.70 -17.91
CA HIS A 638 21.95 -30.90 -18.95
C HIS A 638 22.67 -29.58 -19.27
N SER A 639 21.90 -28.58 -19.72
CA SER A 639 22.44 -27.33 -20.26
C SER A 639 21.42 -26.19 -20.17
N ILE A 640 21.96 -24.97 -20.10
CA ILE A 640 21.19 -23.72 -20.14
C ILE A 640 21.52 -22.98 -21.44
N GLU A 641 20.51 -22.67 -22.23
CA GLU A 641 20.65 -21.93 -23.50
C GLU A 641 19.89 -20.62 -23.40
N VAL A 642 20.49 -19.52 -23.88
CA VAL A 642 19.91 -18.18 -23.86
C VAL A 642 20.06 -17.52 -25.21
N GLU A 643 18.93 -17.21 -25.85
CA GLU A 643 18.83 -16.59 -27.17
C GLU A 643 17.88 -15.39 -27.14
N LYS A 644 17.99 -14.46 -28.09
CA LYS A 644 17.07 -13.32 -28.16
C LYS A 644 15.69 -13.81 -28.60
N SER A 645 14.65 -13.43 -27.86
CA SER A 645 13.30 -13.92 -28.14
C SER A 645 12.69 -13.22 -29.36
N PRO A 646 11.99 -13.95 -30.24
CA PRO A 646 11.08 -13.34 -31.21
C PRO A 646 9.75 -12.91 -30.55
N PHE A 647 9.46 -13.35 -29.33
CA PHE A 647 8.22 -13.05 -28.60
C PHE A 647 8.38 -11.76 -27.79
N CYS A 648 8.49 -10.64 -28.51
CA CYS A 648 8.69 -9.31 -27.94
C CYS A 648 7.69 -8.28 -28.48
N ARG A 649 7.33 -7.30 -27.65
CA ARG A 649 6.73 -6.05 -28.12
C ARG A 649 7.80 -5.21 -28.82
N TYR A 650 7.40 -4.33 -29.73
CA TYR A 650 8.33 -3.34 -30.29
C TYR A 650 8.87 -2.45 -29.17
N GLY A 651 10.21 -2.31 -29.12
CA GLY A 651 10.91 -1.61 -28.04
C GLY A 651 11.39 -2.50 -26.89
N SER A 652 10.95 -3.76 -26.81
CA SER A 652 11.39 -4.69 -25.74
C SER A 652 12.73 -5.38 -26.04
N GLU A 653 13.52 -5.60 -24.99
CA GLU A 653 14.68 -6.49 -24.94
C GLU A 653 14.34 -7.82 -24.25
N CYS A 654 13.65 -8.74 -24.95
CA CYS A 654 13.35 -10.06 -24.39
C CYS A 654 14.26 -11.20 -24.89
N TRP A 655 14.45 -12.18 -24.01
CA TRP A 655 15.34 -13.33 -24.16
C TRP A 655 14.60 -14.61 -23.82
N ASP A 656 14.74 -15.62 -24.68
CA ASP A 656 14.28 -16.98 -24.40
C ASP A 656 15.40 -17.73 -23.65
N VAL A 657 15.09 -18.17 -22.44
CA VAL A 657 15.99 -19.00 -21.61
C VAL A 657 15.45 -20.41 -21.57
N LYS A 658 16.26 -21.38 -22.00
CA LYS A 658 15.90 -22.80 -22.13
C LYS A 658 16.73 -23.63 -21.15
N LEU A 659 16.08 -24.22 -20.15
CA LEU A 659 16.66 -25.22 -19.25
C LEU A 659 16.37 -26.61 -19.83
N LYS A 660 17.43 -27.32 -20.25
CA LYS A 660 17.31 -28.68 -20.78
C LYS A 660 17.66 -29.69 -19.70
N PHE A 661 16.76 -30.64 -19.44
CA PHE A 661 16.96 -31.76 -18.53
C PHE A 661 17.14 -33.06 -19.29
N PHE A 662 17.92 -33.98 -18.75
CA PHE A 662 18.16 -35.32 -19.31
C PHE A 662 18.14 -36.36 -18.18
N ASP A 663 17.87 -37.60 -18.54
CA ASP A 663 17.94 -38.74 -17.63
C ASP A 663 19.34 -39.37 -17.72
N PRO A 664 20.15 -39.36 -16.64
CA PRO A 664 21.51 -39.89 -16.65
C PRO A 664 21.54 -41.43 -16.62
N GLU A 665 20.49 -42.08 -16.12
CA GLU A 665 20.39 -43.54 -16.01
C GLU A 665 19.79 -44.16 -17.29
N ASN A 666 18.90 -43.43 -17.97
CA ASN A 666 18.29 -43.84 -19.24
C ASN A 666 18.57 -42.86 -20.37
N GLY A 667 19.74 -43.02 -20.99
CA GLY A 667 20.14 -42.25 -22.17
C GLY A 667 19.30 -42.46 -23.45
N LEU A 668 18.24 -43.29 -23.44
CA LEU A 668 17.26 -43.37 -24.54
C LEU A 668 16.03 -42.48 -24.30
N ARG A 669 15.84 -41.96 -23.09
CA ARG A 669 14.73 -41.08 -22.73
C ARG A 669 14.89 -39.71 -23.40
N ALA A 670 13.77 -39.15 -23.85
CA ALA A 670 13.74 -37.82 -24.46
C ALA A 670 14.16 -36.74 -23.43
N LYS A 671 14.88 -35.72 -23.88
CA LYS A 671 15.24 -34.57 -23.04
C LYS A 671 14.00 -33.72 -22.79
N ARG A 672 13.84 -33.19 -21.58
CA ARG A 672 12.75 -32.25 -21.25
C ARG A 672 13.30 -30.84 -21.34
N VAL A 673 12.62 -29.94 -22.05
CA VAL A 673 13.01 -28.53 -22.18
C VAL A 673 11.96 -27.66 -21.53
N PHE A 674 12.39 -26.80 -20.62
CA PHE A 674 11.60 -25.72 -20.03
C PHE A 674 12.08 -24.40 -20.60
N ARG A 675 11.17 -23.55 -21.08
CA ARG A 675 11.49 -22.24 -21.65
C ARG A 675 10.73 -21.12 -20.94
N PHE A 676 11.49 -20.12 -20.53
CA PHE A 676 11.07 -18.81 -20.04
C PHE A 676 11.30 -17.81 -21.17
N THR A 677 10.41 -16.85 -21.34
CA THR A 677 10.73 -15.61 -22.06
C THR A 677 10.81 -14.50 -21.03
N ILE A 678 11.93 -13.78 -20.98
CA ILE A 678 12.21 -12.75 -19.98
C ILE A 678 12.41 -11.43 -20.70
N ASP A 679 11.64 -10.41 -20.37
CA ASP A 679 11.85 -9.03 -20.82
C ASP A 679 12.74 -8.28 -19.80
N VAL A 680 13.89 -7.78 -20.26
CA VAL A 680 14.86 -7.02 -19.44
C VAL A 680 14.91 -5.54 -19.80
N SER A 681 13.88 -5.00 -20.45
CA SER A 681 13.82 -3.58 -20.88
C SER A 681 13.76 -2.60 -19.73
N ASP A 682 13.13 -3.01 -18.62
CA ASP A 682 12.98 -2.22 -17.40
C ASP A 682 13.97 -2.72 -16.32
N ARG A 683 14.19 -1.90 -15.29
CA ARG A 683 15.12 -2.14 -14.18
C ARG A 683 14.82 -3.43 -13.43
N THR A 684 13.53 -3.74 -13.26
CA THR A 684 13.04 -5.00 -12.70
C THR A 684 12.53 -5.84 -13.87
N PRO A 685 13.27 -6.87 -14.32
CA PRO A 685 12.84 -7.70 -15.44
C PRO A 685 11.54 -8.45 -15.13
N VAL A 686 10.86 -8.90 -16.19
CA VAL A 686 9.57 -9.61 -16.08
C VAL A 686 9.51 -10.86 -16.95
N THR A 687 8.80 -11.87 -16.48
CA THR A 687 8.52 -13.10 -17.25
C THR A 687 7.31 -12.88 -18.16
N LEU A 688 7.46 -13.19 -19.44
CA LEU A 688 6.40 -13.06 -20.45
C LEU A 688 5.65 -14.39 -20.62
N GLY A 689 4.51 -14.51 -19.94
CA GLY A 689 3.64 -15.68 -20.00
C GLY A 689 4.16 -16.88 -19.19
N GLU A 690 3.49 -18.01 -19.34
CA GLU A 690 3.79 -19.24 -18.61
C GLU A 690 5.04 -19.96 -19.12
N VAL A 691 5.68 -20.71 -18.22
CA VAL A 691 6.78 -21.62 -18.55
C VAL A 691 6.33 -22.66 -19.57
N ARG A 692 6.94 -22.67 -20.76
CA ARG A 692 6.62 -23.67 -21.79
C ARG A 692 7.49 -24.90 -21.60
N SER A 693 6.89 -26.09 -21.56
CA SER A 693 7.58 -27.35 -21.31
C SER A 693 7.27 -28.38 -22.39
N TRP A 694 8.29 -29.00 -23.00
CA TRP A 694 8.11 -30.04 -24.02
C TRP A 694 9.25 -31.07 -24.01
N ALA A 695 9.02 -32.22 -24.64
CA ALA A 695 10.04 -33.24 -24.86
C ALA A 695 10.74 -33.02 -26.22
N VAL A 696 12.05 -33.26 -26.27
CA VAL A 696 12.86 -33.20 -27.49
C VAL A 696 13.57 -34.54 -27.65
N SER A 697 13.54 -35.11 -28.86
CA SER A 697 14.29 -36.33 -29.17
C SER A 697 15.78 -36.11 -28.99
N LYS A 698 16.54 -37.20 -28.87
CA LYS A 698 17.97 -37.18 -28.62
C LYS A 698 18.76 -36.46 -29.73
#